data_AF-A0A945MIV9-F1
#
_entry.id   AF-A0A945MIV9-F1
#
_cell.length_a   1.000
_cell.length_b   1.000
_cell.length_c   1.000
_cell.angle_alpha   90.00
_cell.angle_beta   90.00
_cell.angle_gamma   90.00
#
_symmetry.space_group_name_H-M   'P 1'
#
loop_
_entity.id
_entity.type
_entity.pdbx_description
1 polymer ?
#
loop_
_entity_poly.entity_id
_entity_poly.type
_entity_poly.pdbx_seq_one_letter_code
_entity_poly.pdbx_strand_id
1 'polypeptide(L)'
;HDGCASITNDGKTFKRVVLPIAQMYHAHVDDQIPYNVYGNRQDGYSYRGPSNSLEYGINLGHWRAFGGCESGFGIPDPNDNNIIWSGCYDGGLEVYDVRTGHARNVRVWPEASYGWEPKDLKYRWHWTFPIHVSKHKKHNVYVGSQYVHRSSDFGQSWEVISPDLTLNLKSHQKSSGGIAIDNLMTFDGSVLFAITESPIKQGLIWVGSNDGQLHLTKNGGRNWINLTSNIEMPPWGTISNIEASQHNEGTAYISVDLHQMGNFDPYIYKTEDYGKTWKHISKNIPKSYSSFVHVVREDHKMPGILYAGTDNALYLSVDDGNNWSKINNNLPPAPVYWISLQEHFDDMVVGTYGRGIYILDDISPFRELASSNKEKIVLMPIQDAYRFQNIQSMKNDGTSLIRGQNPAYGANIDFFLPDTTSKEIIISIHDMNNNEIRKIIPNKISTGVNRIMWDLRYERTITAKLRVDPLGIDWVTYNKDGWRQLRTWDLDVNGGKLGPKVIPGKYIAVLQIDDNIIKQTFNVLKDPNTAGTIRDIKAQFNFLLNLRETINENVTLINKIEELRYSLQNNFSSKKEEKAARDMDMRLYEIESHLFDVKLTGAREDAFRNPNKIYGRLAALGSDLTRFGADFKPTNQQIEVYKVLTKRLDEQQRSFNILMKDDYWDSEKNKN
;
A
#
# COMPACT_ATOMS: atom_id res chain seq x y z
N HIS A 1 27.44 8.30 -8.11
CA HIS A 1 25.97 8.40 -8.09
C HIS A 1 25.40 7.48 -9.12
N ASP A 2 25.35 6.23 -8.70
CA ASP A 2 24.66 5.17 -9.40
C ASP A 2 23.22 5.61 -9.71
N GLY A 3 22.78 5.40 -10.95
CA GLY A 3 21.41 5.69 -11.39
C GLY A 3 21.12 7.07 -11.97
N CYS A 4 22.15 7.81 -12.39
CA CYS A 4 21.97 9.02 -13.20
C CYS A 4 22.44 8.80 -14.64
N ALA A 5 21.79 9.48 -15.59
CA ALA A 5 22.32 9.66 -16.94
C ALA A 5 22.64 11.14 -17.15
N SER A 6 23.68 11.46 -17.90
CA SER A 6 23.96 12.83 -18.34
C SER A 6 23.83 12.88 -19.86
N ILE A 7 22.94 13.73 -20.35
CA ILE A 7 22.69 13.91 -21.78
C ILE A 7 23.25 15.26 -22.18
N THR A 8 24.07 15.27 -23.22
CA THR A 8 24.62 16.48 -23.83
C THR A 8 24.22 16.53 -25.30
N ASN A 9 23.86 17.72 -25.77
CA ASN A 9 23.59 17.95 -27.19
C ASN A 9 24.77 18.62 -27.91
N ASP A 10 25.65 19.31 -27.19
CA ASP A 10 26.70 20.17 -27.77
C ASP A 10 28.11 19.96 -27.16
N GLY A 11 28.23 19.05 -26.20
CA GLY A 11 29.47 18.75 -25.46
C GLY A 11 29.84 19.78 -24.39
N LYS A 12 29.04 20.85 -24.23
CA LYS A 12 29.30 21.96 -23.31
C LYS A 12 28.26 22.05 -22.21
N THR A 13 27.01 21.72 -22.52
CA THR A 13 25.90 21.73 -21.57
C THR A 13 25.39 20.30 -21.35
N PHE A 14 25.23 19.93 -20.09
CA PHE A 14 24.78 18.61 -19.69
C PHE A 14 23.48 18.73 -18.92
N LYS A 15 22.46 17.98 -19.37
CA LYS A 15 21.26 17.73 -18.58
C LYS A 15 21.45 16.43 -17.81
N ARG A 16 21.50 16.53 -16.48
CA ARG A 16 21.47 15.37 -15.60
C ARG A 16 20.03 14.85 -15.49
N VAL A 17 19.85 13.57 -15.71
CA VAL A 17 18.60 12.82 -15.53
C VAL A 17 18.79 11.90 -14.32
N VAL A 18 17.92 12.05 -13.33
CA VAL A 18 17.86 11.15 -12.18
C VAL A 18 16.78 10.12 -12.48
N LEU A 19 17.17 8.85 -12.60
CA LEU A 19 16.23 7.77 -12.81
C LEU A 19 15.58 7.39 -11.45
N PRO A 20 14.31 6.93 -11.43
CA PRO A 20 13.66 6.47 -10.21
C PRO A 20 14.15 5.05 -9.83
N ILE A 21 15.46 4.89 -9.78
CA ILE A 21 16.11 3.66 -9.35
C ILE A 21 16.80 3.93 -8.03
N ALA A 22 16.70 2.96 -7.14
CA ALA A 22 17.33 3.04 -5.84
C ALA A 22 17.87 1.67 -5.47
N GLN A 23 19.04 1.71 -4.85
CA GLN A 23 19.81 0.58 -4.44
C GLN A 23 19.71 0.52 -2.92
N MET A 24 18.72 -0.23 -2.43
CA MET A 24 18.36 -0.28 -1.02
C MET A 24 19.09 -1.44 -0.35
N TYR A 25 19.89 -1.17 0.68
CA TYR A 25 20.53 -2.23 1.47
C TYR A 25 19.49 -2.95 2.33
N HIS A 26 18.68 -2.19 3.07
CA HIS A 26 17.65 -2.71 3.97
C HIS A 26 16.40 -1.82 3.92
N ALA A 27 15.25 -2.40 4.29
CA ALA A 27 13.98 -1.68 4.37
C ALA A 27 13.23 -2.10 5.65
N HIS A 28 13.04 -1.21 6.61
CA HIS A 28 12.26 -1.45 7.82
C HIS A 28 10.96 -0.64 7.81
N VAL A 29 10.02 -1.01 8.67
CA VAL A 29 8.69 -0.40 8.80
C VAL A 29 8.42 -0.01 10.24
N ASP A 30 7.59 1.00 10.45
CA ASP A 30 7.01 1.33 11.75
C ASP A 30 5.56 0.82 11.89
N ASP A 31 4.93 1.09 13.03
CA ASP A 31 3.57 0.65 13.36
C ASP A 31 2.54 1.79 13.27
N GLN A 32 2.90 2.92 12.64
CA GLN A 32 1.97 4.03 12.41
C GLN A 32 0.87 3.63 11.43
N ILE A 33 -0.23 4.38 11.39
CA ILE A 33 -1.39 4.09 10.53
C ILE A 33 -1.74 5.34 9.71
N PRO A 34 -1.43 5.38 8.39
CA PRO A 34 -0.55 4.45 7.66
C PRO A 34 0.89 4.47 8.16
N TYR A 35 1.62 3.38 7.93
CA TYR A 35 3.01 3.23 8.38
C TYR A 35 4.01 3.92 7.44
N ASN A 36 5.26 4.04 7.90
CA ASN A 36 6.38 4.53 7.09
C ASN A 36 7.39 3.42 6.83
N VAL A 37 8.07 3.53 5.70
CA VAL A 37 9.21 2.70 5.32
C VAL A 37 10.49 3.50 5.45
N TYR A 38 11.54 2.84 5.95
CA TYR A 38 12.86 3.38 6.24
C TYR A 38 13.90 2.55 5.50
N GLY A 39 14.79 3.19 4.73
CA GLY A 39 15.86 2.44 4.09
C GLY A 39 17.10 3.26 3.79
N ASN A 40 18.26 2.59 3.88
CA ASN A 40 19.57 3.14 3.52
C ASN A 40 19.81 2.88 2.03
N ARG A 41 20.14 3.94 1.31
CA ARG A 41 20.31 3.93 -0.14
C ARG A 41 21.77 4.21 -0.49
N GLN A 42 22.38 3.31 -1.27
CA GLN A 42 23.74 3.51 -1.79
C GLN A 42 23.88 4.87 -2.51
N ASP A 43 25.04 5.49 -2.33
CA ASP A 43 25.44 6.79 -2.87
C ASP A 43 24.50 7.96 -2.47
N GLY A 44 23.71 7.78 -1.40
CA GLY A 44 22.68 8.72 -0.97
C GLY A 44 22.42 8.73 0.54
N TYR A 45 21.43 9.53 0.95
CA TYR A 45 20.98 9.56 2.35
C TYR A 45 20.10 8.33 2.67
N SER A 46 19.96 8.02 3.96
CA SER A 46 18.86 7.18 4.45
C SER A 46 17.53 7.91 4.24
N TYR A 47 16.53 7.24 3.66
CA TYR A 47 15.24 7.85 3.34
C TYR A 47 14.06 7.18 4.07
N ARG A 48 13.20 8.02 4.64
CA ARG A 48 11.90 7.65 5.22
C ARG A 48 10.76 8.17 4.34
N GLY A 49 9.75 7.35 4.07
CA GLY A 49 8.54 7.74 3.34
C GLY A 49 7.32 6.92 3.73
N PRO A 50 6.09 7.37 3.42
CA PRO A 50 4.86 6.68 3.80
C PRO A 50 4.58 5.46 2.91
N SER A 51 3.91 4.43 3.43
CA SER A 51 3.31 3.36 2.62
C SER A 51 2.07 3.83 1.86
N ASN A 52 1.32 4.74 2.48
CA ASN A 52 0.18 5.40 1.87
C ASN A 52 0.19 6.89 2.26
N SER A 53 0.36 7.77 1.27
CA SER A 53 0.42 9.22 1.50
C SER A 53 -0.92 9.84 1.88
N LEU A 54 -2.05 9.14 1.63
CA LEU A 54 -3.41 9.69 1.69
C LEU A 54 -3.64 10.91 0.76
N GLU A 55 -2.68 11.18 -0.13
CA GLU A 55 -2.76 12.13 -1.22
C GLU A 55 -3.05 11.40 -2.55
N TYR A 56 -2.90 12.09 -3.69
CA TYR A 56 -3.04 11.47 -5.01
C TYR A 56 -1.94 10.45 -5.35
N GLY A 57 -0.82 10.45 -4.62
CA GLY A 57 0.28 9.50 -4.78
C GLY A 57 1.50 9.88 -3.94
N ILE A 58 2.50 9.00 -3.89
CA ILE A 58 3.69 9.16 -3.06
C ILE A 58 4.72 10.03 -3.80
N ASN A 59 4.60 11.34 -3.63
CA ASN A 59 5.51 12.34 -4.18
C ASN A 59 6.91 12.33 -3.54
N LEU A 60 7.93 12.83 -4.26
CA LEU A 60 9.30 12.99 -3.75
C LEU A 60 9.36 13.79 -2.44
N GLY A 61 8.53 14.82 -2.28
CA GLY A 61 8.50 15.64 -1.06
C GLY A 61 8.07 14.90 0.21
N HIS A 62 7.47 13.70 0.10
CA HIS A 62 7.18 12.86 1.25
C HIS A 62 8.43 12.17 1.81
N TRP A 63 9.44 11.97 0.95
CA TRP A 63 10.68 11.32 1.35
C TRP A 63 11.56 12.30 2.09
N ARG A 64 11.95 11.93 3.31
CA ARG A 64 12.84 12.74 4.16
C ARG A 64 14.08 11.95 4.51
N ALA A 65 15.21 12.65 4.54
CA ALA A 65 16.41 12.08 5.12
C ALA A 65 16.19 11.84 6.62
N PHE A 66 16.72 10.74 7.13
CA PHE A 66 16.90 10.51 8.57
C PHE A 66 18.38 10.23 8.84
N GLY A 67 18.77 10.05 10.10
CA GLY A 67 20.16 9.79 10.49
C GLY A 67 20.80 8.58 9.79
N GLY A 68 22.07 8.34 10.09
CA GLY A 68 22.89 7.35 9.42
C GLY A 68 23.41 7.85 8.07
N CYS A 69 23.73 6.92 7.17
CA CYS A 69 24.22 7.27 5.84
C CYS A 69 23.72 6.28 4.76
N GLU A 70 24.44 6.20 3.64
CA GLU A 70 24.08 5.37 2.49
C GLU A 70 23.96 3.87 2.80
N SER A 71 24.67 3.38 3.82
CA SER A 71 24.78 1.97 4.16
C SER A 71 24.24 1.68 5.56
N GLY A 72 23.90 0.41 5.81
CA GLY A 72 23.47 -0.06 7.13
C GLY A 72 21.95 -0.23 7.25
N PHE A 73 21.45 -0.12 8.47
CA PHE A 73 20.05 -0.29 8.81
C PHE A 73 19.45 1.04 9.28
N GLY A 74 18.14 1.22 9.07
CA GLY A 74 17.35 2.32 9.61
C GLY A 74 16.14 1.77 10.33
N ILE A 75 16.30 1.43 11.61
CA ILE A 75 15.34 0.64 12.38
C ILE A 75 14.54 1.59 13.28
N PRO A 76 13.23 1.79 13.04
CA PRO A 76 12.39 2.51 13.98
C PRO A 76 12.31 1.72 15.31
N ASP A 77 12.37 2.43 16.44
CA ASP A 77 12.26 1.79 17.75
C ASP A 77 10.84 1.22 17.93
N PRO A 78 10.69 -0.07 18.27
CA PRO A 78 9.38 -0.70 18.45
C PRO A 78 8.60 -0.13 19.65
N ASN A 79 9.25 0.63 20.54
CA ASN A 79 8.61 1.22 21.73
C ASN A 79 8.29 2.72 21.57
N ASP A 80 8.91 3.41 20.61
CA ASP A 80 8.63 4.81 20.22
C ASP A 80 9.00 5.00 18.75
N ASN A 81 8.02 4.89 17.84
CA ASN A 81 8.26 5.01 16.40
C ASN A 81 8.75 6.40 15.95
N ASN A 82 8.92 7.37 16.86
CA ASN A 82 9.60 8.63 16.57
C ASN A 82 11.14 8.52 16.66
N ILE A 83 11.65 7.46 17.25
CA ILE A 83 13.08 7.20 17.39
C ILE A 83 13.51 6.20 16.31
N ILE A 84 14.63 6.49 15.64
CA ILE A 84 15.21 5.62 14.61
C ILE A 84 16.67 5.37 14.96
N TRP A 85 17.06 4.11 15.01
CA TRP A 85 18.47 3.70 15.06
C TRP A 85 18.98 3.56 13.64
N SER A 86 20.02 4.32 13.28
CA SER A 86 20.57 4.25 11.94
C SER A 86 22.07 4.06 11.88
N GLY A 87 22.49 3.06 11.10
CA GLY A 87 23.87 2.72 10.84
C GLY A 87 24.50 3.51 9.69
N CYS A 88 25.81 3.37 9.60
CA CYS A 88 26.67 3.81 8.51
C CYS A 88 27.92 2.91 8.47
N TYR A 89 28.71 2.94 7.40
CA TYR A 89 30.02 2.28 7.38
C TYR A 89 30.93 2.77 8.54
N ASP A 90 32.03 2.06 8.81
CA ASP A 90 32.99 2.38 9.89
C ASP A 90 32.37 2.38 11.31
N GLY A 91 31.36 1.52 11.55
CA GLY A 91 30.67 1.47 12.84
C GLY A 91 29.90 2.76 13.17
N GLY A 92 29.62 3.59 12.16
CA GLY A 92 28.81 4.78 12.31
C GLY A 92 27.41 4.43 12.81
N LEU A 93 26.97 5.07 13.87
CA LEU A 93 25.66 4.80 14.48
C LEU A 93 25.07 6.08 15.04
N GLU A 94 23.81 6.31 14.71
CA GLU A 94 23.05 7.47 15.14
C GLU A 94 21.68 7.07 15.70
N VAL A 95 21.20 7.85 16.67
CA VAL A 95 19.80 7.85 17.11
C VAL A 95 19.16 9.13 16.57
N TYR A 96 18.15 8.98 15.72
CA TYR A 96 17.42 10.09 15.11
C TYR A 96 16.02 10.26 15.73
N ASP A 97 15.64 11.49 16.02
CA ASP A 97 14.29 11.83 16.52
C ASP A 97 13.48 12.56 15.44
N VAL A 98 12.46 11.89 14.92
CA VAL A 98 11.56 12.40 13.86
C VAL A 98 10.80 13.65 14.30
N ARG A 99 10.55 13.84 15.60
CA ARG A 99 9.82 15.00 16.12
C ARG A 99 10.63 16.28 15.98
N THR A 100 11.94 16.18 16.16
CA THR A 100 12.85 17.35 16.16
C THR A 100 13.69 17.45 14.89
N GLY A 101 13.83 16.35 14.14
CA GLY A 101 14.65 16.26 12.95
C GLY A 101 16.16 16.11 13.21
N HIS A 102 16.58 15.82 14.45
CA HIS A 102 17.99 15.74 14.83
C HIS A 102 18.47 14.29 14.98
N ALA A 103 19.71 14.06 14.53
CA ALA A 103 20.47 12.86 14.83
C ALA A 103 21.47 13.11 15.98
N ARG A 104 21.66 12.11 16.84
CA ARG A 104 22.74 12.06 17.83
C ARG A 104 23.69 10.93 17.46
N ASN A 105 24.97 11.25 17.30
CA ASN A 105 26.02 10.25 17.11
C ASN A 105 26.24 9.44 18.38
N VAL A 106 26.22 8.11 18.26
CA VAL A 106 26.30 7.15 19.36
C VAL A 106 27.19 5.94 19.03
N ARG A 107 28.20 6.15 18.17
CA ARG A 107 29.18 5.14 17.77
C ARG A 107 29.72 4.40 19.00
N VAL A 108 29.85 3.07 18.89
CA VAL A 108 30.40 2.21 19.96
C VAL A 108 31.82 2.62 20.33
N TRP A 109 32.61 2.97 19.31
CA TRP A 109 33.99 3.42 19.47
C TRP A 109 34.32 4.47 18.41
N PRO A 110 34.29 5.77 18.76
CA PRO A 110 34.46 6.87 17.81
C PRO A 110 35.94 7.13 17.50
N GLU A 111 36.62 6.14 16.92
CA GLU A 111 38.01 6.23 16.45
C GLU A 111 38.05 6.05 14.93
N ALA A 112 38.67 6.98 14.22
CA ALA A 112 38.77 6.94 12.77
C ALA A 112 39.77 5.87 12.32
N SER A 113 39.34 4.93 11.48
CA SER A 113 40.13 3.75 11.11
C SER A 113 40.72 3.77 9.68
N TYR A 114 40.69 4.92 9.00
CA TYR A 114 41.21 5.10 7.64
C TYR A 114 42.67 4.65 7.50
N GLY A 115 42.95 3.80 6.52
CA GLY A 115 44.31 3.36 6.21
C GLY A 115 44.85 2.26 7.15
N TRP A 116 44.18 1.96 8.26
CA TRP A 116 44.66 0.99 9.25
C TRP A 116 44.44 -0.45 8.81
N GLU A 117 45.35 -1.34 9.19
CA GLU A 117 45.12 -2.77 9.04
C GLU A 117 44.09 -3.26 10.07
N PRO A 118 43.22 -4.23 9.72
CA PRO A 118 42.19 -4.72 10.63
C PRO A 118 42.72 -5.26 11.97
N LYS A 119 43.95 -5.79 11.99
CA LYS A 119 44.59 -6.35 13.20
C LYS A 119 44.95 -5.28 14.24
N ASP A 120 45.16 -4.04 13.80
CA ASP A 120 45.63 -2.93 14.65
C ASP A 120 44.44 -2.15 15.24
N LEU A 121 43.21 -2.48 14.84
CA LEU A 121 41.99 -1.85 15.31
C LEU A 121 41.39 -2.59 16.50
N LYS A 122 40.85 -1.82 17.45
CA LYS A 122 40.10 -2.36 18.59
C LYS A 122 38.85 -3.12 18.15
N TYR A 123 38.05 -2.50 17.27
CA TYR A 123 36.84 -3.09 16.70
C TYR A 123 36.87 -3.01 15.17
N ARG A 124 36.40 -4.08 14.54
CA ARG A 124 36.30 -4.20 13.08
C ARG A 124 34.83 -4.21 12.67
N TRP A 125 34.49 -3.44 11.65
CA TRP A 125 33.12 -3.26 11.20
C TRP A 125 32.93 -3.72 9.76
N HIS A 126 31.76 -4.30 9.48
CA HIS A 126 31.31 -4.55 8.11
C HIS A 126 30.72 -3.25 7.50
N TRP A 127 30.63 -3.18 6.16
CA TRP A 127 29.98 -2.05 5.44
C TRP A 127 28.56 -1.77 5.93
N THR A 128 27.84 -2.84 6.26
CA THR A 128 26.50 -2.85 6.85
C THR A 128 26.50 -3.68 8.13
N PHE A 129 27.19 -3.22 9.17
CA PHE A 129 27.25 -3.96 10.44
C PHE A 129 25.84 -4.18 11.04
N PRO A 130 25.58 -5.32 11.68
CA PRO A 130 24.23 -5.69 12.09
C PRO A 130 23.78 -4.92 13.34
N ILE A 131 22.51 -4.50 13.36
CA ILE A 131 21.86 -3.76 14.44
C ILE A 131 20.55 -4.49 14.77
N HIS A 132 20.26 -4.69 16.06
CA HIS A 132 18.97 -5.20 16.53
C HIS A 132 18.46 -4.35 17.70
N VAL A 133 17.24 -3.82 17.57
CA VAL A 133 16.57 -3.06 18.64
C VAL A 133 15.60 -3.99 19.36
N SER A 134 15.75 -4.12 20.68
CA SER A 134 14.96 -5.06 21.48
C SER A 134 13.50 -4.62 21.58
N LYS A 135 12.58 -5.54 21.30
CA LYS A 135 11.15 -5.36 21.62
C LYS A 135 10.78 -5.76 23.04
N HIS A 136 11.67 -6.44 23.75
CA HIS A 136 11.43 -6.90 25.13
C HIS A 136 11.78 -5.84 26.16
N LYS A 137 12.86 -5.08 25.91
CA LYS A 137 13.34 -4.07 26.85
C LYS A 137 13.58 -2.75 26.13
N LYS A 138 12.86 -1.71 26.57
CA LYS A 138 13.03 -0.35 26.07
C LYS A 138 14.49 0.08 26.11
N HIS A 139 14.92 0.78 25.06
CA HIS A 139 16.27 1.32 24.85
C HIS A 139 17.38 0.28 24.71
N ASN A 140 17.10 -1.02 24.85
CA ASN A 140 18.10 -2.03 24.59
C ASN A 140 18.35 -2.15 23.09
N VAL A 141 19.59 -1.94 22.68
CA VAL A 141 20.06 -2.17 21.31
C VAL A 141 21.31 -3.06 21.34
N TYR A 142 21.43 -3.93 20.35
CA TYR A 142 22.60 -4.77 20.12
C TYR A 142 23.20 -4.43 18.77
N VAL A 143 24.54 -4.33 18.70
CA VAL A 143 25.26 -4.12 17.44
C VAL A 143 26.47 -5.04 17.34
N GLY A 144 26.82 -5.45 16.12
CA GLY A 144 27.93 -6.38 15.87
C GLY A 144 29.17 -5.72 15.27
N SER A 145 30.31 -5.84 15.95
CA SER A 145 31.65 -5.76 15.33
C SER A 145 32.15 -7.20 15.10
N GLN A 146 33.39 -7.55 15.43
CA GLN A 146 33.74 -8.94 15.78
C GLN A 146 33.13 -9.40 17.13
N TYR A 147 32.60 -8.47 17.93
CA TYR A 147 31.94 -8.69 19.22
C TYR A 147 30.48 -8.23 19.16
N VAL A 148 29.67 -8.70 20.10
CA VAL A 148 28.34 -8.14 20.37
C VAL A 148 28.45 -7.03 21.41
N HIS A 149 27.97 -5.85 21.05
CA HIS A 149 27.88 -4.69 21.95
C HIS A 149 26.43 -4.45 22.32
N ARG A 150 26.19 -4.05 23.56
CA ARG A 150 24.86 -3.69 24.08
C ARG A 150 24.87 -2.28 24.62
N SER A 151 23.84 -1.51 24.30
CA SER A 151 23.47 -0.28 25.02
C SER A 151 22.07 -0.42 25.60
N SER A 152 21.80 0.30 26.69
CA SER A 152 20.46 0.41 27.33
C SER A 152 20.09 1.85 27.70
N ASP A 153 20.83 2.82 27.17
CA ASP A 153 20.77 4.25 27.50
C ASP A 153 20.83 5.12 26.24
N PHE A 154 20.19 4.64 25.16
CA PHE A 154 20.19 5.26 23.84
C PHE A 154 21.59 5.45 23.24
N GLY A 155 22.54 4.56 23.54
CA GLY A 155 23.89 4.61 22.99
C GLY A 155 24.81 5.63 23.68
N GLN A 156 24.44 6.07 24.89
CA GLN A 156 25.31 6.90 25.72
C GLN A 156 26.51 6.09 26.25
N SER A 157 26.31 4.81 26.52
CA SER A 157 27.37 3.86 26.87
C SER A 157 27.14 2.49 26.21
N TRP A 158 28.24 1.74 26.06
CA TRP A 158 28.26 0.43 25.41
C TRP A 158 29.04 -0.59 26.24
N GLU A 159 28.48 -1.80 26.33
CA GLU A 159 29.07 -2.95 26.99
C GLU A 159 29.36 -4.04 25.96
N VAL A 160 30.57 -4.61 26.00
CA VAL A 160 30.92 -5.80 25.21
C VAL A 160 30.38 -7.03 25.94
N ILE A 161 29.47 -7.77 25.31
CA ILE A 161 28.78 -8.93 25.93
C ILE A 161 29.14 -10.26 25.26
N SER A 162 30.23 -10.33 24.50
CA SER A 162 30.72 -11.56 23.89
C SER A 162 32.25 -11.62 23.80
N PRO A 163 32.85 -12.81 23.63
CA PRO A 163 34.19 -12.94 23.05
C PRO A 163 34.17 -12.61 21.55
N ASP A 164 35.33 -12.70 20.87
CA ASP A 164 35.38 -12.60 19.40
C ASP A 164 34.65 -13.82 18.82
N LEU A 165 33.54 -13.58 18.11
CA LEU A 165 32.63 -14.62 17.60
C LEU A 165 32.88 -14.95 16.12
N THR A 166 34.12 -14.76 15.66
CA THR A 166 34.54 -14.94 14.27
C THR A 166 35.68 -15.96 14.19
N LEU A 167 36.14 -16.32 12.98
CA LEU A 167 37.33 -17.18 12.84
C LEU A 167 38.60 -16.50 13.37
N ASN A 168 38.61 -15.16 13.42
CA ASN A 168 39.73 -14.34 13.88
C ASN A 168 41.09 -14.71 13.24
N LEU A 169 41.06 -15.09 11.95
CA LEU A 169 42.25 -15.52 11.22
C LEU A 169 43.14 -14.30 10.93
N LYS A 170 44.30 -14.24 11.58
CA LYS A 170 45.25 -13.12 11.43
C LYS A 170 45.77 -12.93 10.02
N SER A 171 45.76 -13.98 9.19
CA SER A 171 46.08 -13.88 7.77
C SER A 171 45.10 -13.01 6.98
N HIS A 172 43.85 -12.87 7.45
CA HIS A 172 42.78 -12.06 6.85
C HIS A 172 42.61 -10.70 7.54
N GLN A 173 43.50 -10.34 8.47
CA GLN A 173 43.47 -9.05 9.18
C GLN A 173 44.62 -8.13 8.75
N LYS A 174 45.00 -8.22 7.47
CA LYS A 174 46.07 -7.42 6.86
C LYS A 174 45.47 -6.30 6.01
N SER A 175 46.31 -5.41 5.52
CA SER A 175 45.89 -4.47 4.49
C SER A 175 45.31 -5.19 3.25
N SER A 176 44.35 -4.56 2.56
CA SER A 176 43.64 -5.11 1.39
C SER A 176 44.56 -5.66 0.29
N GLY A 177 45.80 -5.17 0.21
CA GLY A 177 46.76 -5.56 -0.82
C GLY A 177 46.29 -5.18 -2.24
N GLY A 178 46.82 -5.87 -3.26
CA GLY A 178 46.51 -5.59 -4.67
C GLY A 178 47.41 -4.50 -5.27
N ILE A 179 46.98 -3.93 -6.41
CA ILE A 179 47.72 -2.87 -7.13
C ILE A 179 47.74 -1.56 -6.32
N ALA A 180 46.71 -1.32 -5.51
CA ALA A 180 46.61 -0.19 -4.60
C ALA A 180 46.05 -0.67 -3.26
N ILE A 181 46.59 -0.14 -2.15
CA ILE A 181 46.07 -0.37 -0.81
C ILE A 181 44.81 0.48 -0.63
N ASP A 182 43.71 -0.16 -0.24
CA ASP A 182 42.39 0.44 -0.06
C ASP A 182 41.75 0.00 1.27
N ASN A 183 42.36 0.44 2.37
CA ASN A 183 41.85 0.18 3.72
C ASN A 183 40.74 1.17 4.07
N LEU A 184 39.55 0.91 3.52
CA LEU A 184 38.34 1.73 3.67
C LEU A 184 37.53 1.35 4.91
N MET A 185 38.13 1.14 6.08
CA MET A 185 37.41 1.03 7.36
C MET A 185 36.24 0.01 7.42
N THR A 186 36.11 -0.84 6.40
CA THR A 186 35.10 -1.85 6.20
C THR A 186 35.83 -3.11 5.78
N PHE A 187 35.74 -4.13 6.62
CA PHE A 187 36.66 -5.26 6.52
C PHE A 187 35.98 -6.50 5.99
N ASP A 188 36.66 -7.12 5.03
CA ASP A 188 36.30 -8.43 4.52
C ASP A 188 36.90 -9.52 5.43
N GLY A 189 36.05 -10.40 5.95
CA GLY A 189 36.39 -11.42 6.95
C GLY A 189 36.50 -10.96 8.42
N SER A 190 36.15 -11.86 9.34
CA SER A 190 36.27 -11.70 10.80
C SER A 190 35.52 -10.51 11.42
N VAL A 191 34.28 -10.32 10.97
CA VAL A 191 33.26 -9.43 11.56
C VAL A 191 31.89 -10.10 11.60
N LEU A 192 31.05 -9.71 12.56
CA LEU A 192 29.64 -10.10 12.60
C LEU A 192 28.87 -9.41 11.48
N PHE A 193 27.95 -10.15 10.87
CA PHE A 193 27.16 -9.75 9.72
C PHE A 193 25.66 -9.81 9.99
N ALA A 194 25.21 -10.70 10.88
CA ALA A 194 23.81 -10.81 11.30
C ALA A 194 23.69 -10.86 12.84
N ILE A 195 22.66 -10.21 13.38
CA ILE A 195 22.27 -10.29 14.79
C ILE A 195 20.75 -10.26 14.93
N THR A 196 20.21 -11.13 15.78
CA THR A 196 18.79 -11.07 16.13
C THR A 196 18.55 -11.54 17.57
N GLU A 197 17.73 -10.80 18.32
CA GLU A 197 17.15 -11.29 19.58
C GLU A 197 15.82 -11.99 19.25
N SER A 198 15.56 -13.13 19.89
CA SER A 198 14.33 -13.88 19.67
C SER A 198 13.11 -13.01 19.95
N PRO A 199 12.12 -13.02 19.05
CA PRO A 199 10.90 -12.24 19.25
C PRO A 199 10.04 -12.71 20.42
N ILE A 200 10.28 -13.90 20.97
CA ILE A 200 9.46 -14.47 22.06
C ILE A 200 10.28 -14.73 23.33
N LYS A 201 11.60 -14.54 23.28
CA LYS A 201 12.48 -14.74 24.44
C LYS A 201 13.57 -13.67 24.55
N GLN A 202 13.44 -12.81 25.54
CA GLN A 202 14.49 -11.84 25.88
C GLN A 202 15.82 -12.55 26.20
N GLY A 203 16.93 -12.01 25.67
CA GLY A 203 18.28 -12.51 25.92
C GLY A 203 18.63 -13.83 25.20
N LEU A 204 17.72 -14.37 24.39
CA LEU A 204 18.02 -15.41 23.41
C LEU A 204 18.49 -14.72 22.13
N ILE A 205 19.80 -14.67 21.88
CA ILE A 205 20.40 -13.89 20.80
C ILE A 205 21.22 -14.81 19.91
N TRP A 206 20.98 -14.68 18.60
CA TRP A 206 21.71 -15.36 17.55
C TRP A 206 22.59 -14.36 16.81
N VAL A 207 23.80 -14.78 16.44
CA VAL A 207 24.72 -13.97 15.65
C VAL A 207 25.45 -14.81 14.62
N GLY A 208 25.69 -14.20 13.47
CA GLY A 208 26.38 -14.80 12.33
C GLY A 208 27.49 -13.89 11.83
N SER A 209 28.61 -14.45 11.39
CA SER A 209 29.72 -13.70 10.80
C SER A 209 29.81 -13.85 9.28
N ASN A 210 30.55 -12.94 8.65
CA ASN A 210 30.87 -13.05 7.22
C ASN A 210 31.90 -14.16 6.90
N ASP A 211 32.61 -14.66 7.92
CA ASP A 211 33.51 -15.80 7.80
C ASP A 211 32.88 -17.14 8.26
N GLY A 212 31.55 -17.19 8.32
CA GLY A 212 30.77 -18.42 8.48
C GLY A 212 30.70 -18.98 9.89
N GLN A 213 30.84 -18.14 10.92
CA GLN A 213 30.56 -18.52 12.30
C GLN A 213 29.11 -18.24 12.66
N LEU A 214 28.44 -19.20 13.30
CA LEU A 214 27.12 -19.03 13.91
C LEU A 214 27.21 -19.29 15.41
N HIS A 215 26.73 -18.34 16.21
CA HIS A 215 26.74 -18.44 17.66
C HIS A 215 25.37 -18.13 18.27
N LEU A 216 25.12 -18.73 19.44
CA LEU A 216 23.91 -18.54 20.23
C LEU A 216 24.24 -18.24 21.68
N THR A 217 23.54 -17.28 22.27
CA THR A 217 23.42 -17.12 23.72
C THR A 217 21.96 -17.22 24.14
N LYS A 218 21.69 -17.87 25.27
CA LYS A 218 20.33 -17.97 25.86
C LYS A 218 20.15 -17.12 27.11
N ASN A 219 21.16 -16.33 27.47
CA ASN A 219 21.23 -15.63 28.76
C ASN A 219 21.79 -14.22 28.63
N GLY A 220 21.52 -13.56 27.50
CA GLY A 220 21.85 -12.15 27.27
C GLY A 220 23.35 -11.88 27.19
N GLY A 221 24.12 -12.83 26.64
CA GLY A 221 25.55 -12.69 26.36
C GLY A 221 26.49 -13.22 27.45
N ARG A 222 25.98 -13.74 28.57
CA ARG A 222 26.85 -14.27 29.63
C ARG A 222 27.64 -15.50 29.17
N ASN A 223 27.02 -16.37 28.37
CA ASN A 223 27.66 -17.52 27.75
C ASN A 223 27.26 -17.62 26.28
N TRP A 224 28.20 -18.03 25.43
CA TRP A 224 28.02 -18.22 23.99
C TRP A 224 28.37 -19.65 23.57
N ILE A 225 27.58 -20.22 22.68
CA ILE A 225 27.77 -21.55 22.10
C ILE A 225 28.07 -21.35 20.61
N ASN A 226 29.19 -21.91 20.13
CA ASN A 226 29.46 -22.00 18.69
C ASN A 226 28.66 -23.17 18.11
N LEU A 227 27.86 -22.91 17.08
CA LEU A 227 26.98 -23.87 16.43
C LEU A 227 27.45 -24.27 15.02
N THR A 228 28.53 -23.65 14.53
CA THR A 228 29.01 -23.78 13.16
C THR A 228 29.26 -25.23 12.75
N SER A 229 29.86 -26.03 13.63
CA SER A 229 30.16 -27.46 13.35
C SER A 229 28.92 -28.33 13.16
N ASN A 230 27.74 -27.83 13.54
CA ASN A 230 26.48 -28.56 13.42
C ASN A 230 25.80 -28.32 12.06
N ILE A 231 26.36 -27.46 11.21
CA ILE A 231 25.80 -27.07 9.92
C ILE A 231 26.68 -27.63 8.82
N GLU A 232 26.10 -28.40 7.91
CA GLU A 232 26.77 -28.86 6.70
C GLU A 232 26.74 -27.74 5.64
N MET A 233 27.66 -26.78 5.76
CA MET A 233 27.85 -25.70 4.80
C MET A 233 29.31 -25.60 4.34
N PRO A 234 29.57 -25.17 3.09
CA PRO A 234 30.91 -24.85 2.64
C PRO A 234 31.59 -23.81 3.56
N PRO A 235 32.92 -23.89 3.75
CA PRO A 235 33.64 -22.90 4.54
C PRO A 235 33.51 -21.51 3.90
N TRP A 236 33.61 -20.46 4.72
CA TRP A 236 33.51 -19.05 4.29
C TRP A 236 32.14 -18.59 3.78
N GLY A 237 31.07 -19.35 4.04
CA GLY A 237 29.72 -18.87 3.79
C GLY A 237 29.36 -17.73 4.74
N THR A 238 29.05 -16.55 4.21
CA THR A 238 28.56 -15.43 5.01
C THR A 238 27.18 -15.79 5.55
N ILE A 239 26.98 -15.71 6.87
CA ILE A 239 25.64 -15.81 7.45
C ILE A 239 24.91 -14.48 7.18
N SER A 240 24.24 -14.39 6.02
CA SER A 240 23.68 -13.13 5.50
C SER A 240 22.45 -12.67 6.27
N ASN A 241 21.65 -13.60 6.79
CA ASN A 241 20.50 -13.30 7.63
C ASN A 241 20.22 -14.43 8.64
N ILE A 242 19.65 -14.05 9.79
CA ILE A 242 19.13 -14.96 10.80
C ILE A 242 17.71 -14.51 11.16
N GLU A 243 16.76 -15.43 11.05
CA GLU A 243 15.37 -15.26 11.45
C GLU A 243 15.09 -16.17 12.65
N ALA A 244 15.04 -15.58 13.85
CA ALA A 244 14.60 -16.32 15.04
C ALA A 244 13.07 -16.41 15.04
N SER A 245 12.54 -17.62 15.19
CA SER A 245 11.10 -17.84 15.06
C SER A 245 10.30 -17.07 16.11
N GLN A 246 9.16 -16.54 15.68
CA GLN A 246 8.16 -15.93 16.55
C GLN A 246 7.12 -16.92 17.06
N HIS A 247 7.18 -18.17 16.59
CA HIS A 247 6.26 -19.22 16.98
C HIS A 247 6.91 -20.23 17.94
N ASN A 248 8.24 -20.40 17.91
CA ASN A 248 8.94 -21.37 18.75
C ASN A 248 10.36 -20.92 19.15
N GLU A 249 10.68 -20.92 20.46
CA GLU A 249 11.98 -20.45 20.98
C GLU A 249 13.18 -21.24 20.41
N GLY A 250 13.00 -22.53 20.09
CA GLY A 250 14.05 -23.41 19.56
C GLY A 250 14.29 -23.26 18.06
N THR A 251 13.38 -22.60 17.34
CA THR A 251 13.38 -22.55 15.88
C THR A 251 14.09 -21.29 15.37
N ALA A 252 14.95 -21.48 14.38
CA ALA A 252 15.56 -20.38 13.64
C ALA A 252 15.84 -20.80 12.19
N TYR A 253 15.83 -19.82 11.30
CA TYR A 253 16.20 -19.96 9.91
C TYR A 253 17.42 -19.08 9.62
N ILE A 254 18.33 -19.56 8.78
CA ILE A 254 19.48 -18.78 8.32
C ILE A 254 19.59 -18.85 6.81
N SER A 255 20.03 -17.75 6.19
CA SER A 255 20.56 -17.77 4.83
C SER A 255 22.08 -17.70 4.86
N VAL A 256 22.70 -18.44 3.94
CA VAL A 256 24.15 -18.47 3.78
C VAL A 256 24.50 -18.04 2.37
N ASP A 257 25.37 -17.04 2.25
CA ASP A 257 25.81 -16.48 0.98
C ASP A 257 27.28 -16.84 0.72
N LEU A 258 27.53 -17.44 -0.44
CA LEU A 258 28.84 -17.92 -0.89
C LEU A 258 29.27 -17.28 -2.22
N HIS A 259 28.58 -16.25 -2.71
CA HIS A 259 28.86 -15.70 -4.05
C HIS A 259 30.29 -15.15 -4.16
N GLN A 260 30.84 -14.60 -3.08
CA GLN A 260 32.24 -14.14 -3.02
C GLN A 260 33.25 -15.30 -3.15
N MET A 261 32.80 -16.53 -2.90
CA MET A 261 33.57 -17.76 -3.09
C MET A 261 33.28 -18.44 -4.43
N GLY A 262 32.59 -17.76 -5.34
CA GLY A 262 32.25 -18.27 -6.67
C GLY A 262 31.16 -19.34 -6.66
N ASN A 263 30.43 -19.48 -5.56
CA ASN A 263 29.28 -20.39 -5.45
C ASN A 263 27.99 -19.59 -5.29
N PHE A 264 27.11 -19.68 -6.28
CA PHE A 264 25.87 -18.90 -6.38
C PHE A 264 24.61 -19.72 -6.05
N ASP A 265 24.80 -20.92 -5.49
CA ASP A 265 23.69 -21.78 -5.10
C ASP A 265 22.90 -21.18 -3.92
N PRO A 266 21.58 -21.43 -3.86
CA PRO A 266 20.75 -20.97 -2.75
C PRO A 266 20.94 -21.84 -1.51
N TYR A 267 21.33 -21.25 -0.39
CA TYR A 267 21.47 -21.95 0.89
C TYR A 267 20.57 -21.33 1.96
N ILE A 268 19.55 -22.09 2.39
CA ILE A 268 18.71 -21.77 3.54
C ILE A 268 18.71 -22.98 4.48
N TYR A 269 18.99 -22.76 5.76
CA TYR A 269 18.97 -23.80 6.77
C TYR A 269 17.95 -23.49 7.87
N LYS A 270 17.31 -24.53 8.39
CA LYS A 270 16.38 -24.47 9.53
C LYS A 270 16.90 -25.30 10.69
N THR A 271 16.75 -24.80 11.90
CA THR A 271 16.85 -25.57 13.15
C THR A 271 15.54 -25.48 13.94
N GLU A 272 15.27 -26.46 14.79
CA GLU A 272 14.13 -26.51 15.71
C GLU A 272 14.55 -26.79 17.17
N ASP A 273 15.86 -26.91 17.41
CA ASP A 273 16.42 -27.40 18.66
C ASP A 273 17.55 -26.50 19.20
N TYR A 274 17.46 -25.21 18.91
CA TYR A 274 18.47 -24.20 19.26
C TYR A 274 19.82 -24.43 18.57
N GLY A 275 19.78 -24.93 17.33
CA GLY A 275 20.96 -25.06 16.46
C GLY A 275 21.81 -26.30 16.73
N LYS A 276 21.27 -27.30 17.45
CA LYS A 276 21.97 -28.59 17.62
C LYS A 276 21.91 -29.40 16.33
N THR A 277 20.82 -29.32 15.59
CA THR A 277 20.66 -29.91 14.26
C THR A 277 20.12 -28.88 13.26
N TRP A 278 20.52 -29.06 12.00
CA TRP A 278 20.13 -28.18 10.90
C TRP A 278 19.69 -28.97 9.67
N LYS A 279 18.64 -28.49 9.01
CA LYS A 279 18.12 -29.04 7.76
C LYS A 279 18.29 -28.00 6.65
N HIS A 280 18.87 -28.41 5.52
CA HIS A 280 18.92 -27.60 4.30
C HIS A 280 17.56 -27.62 3.58
N ILE A 281 16.96 -26.44 3.40
CA ILE A 281 15.57 -26.24 2.96
C ILE A 281 15.44 -25.34 1.72
N SER A 282 16.43 -25.27 0.83
CA SER A 282 16.35 -24.47 -0.42
C SER A 282 16.45 -25.31 -1.70
N LYS A 283 16.17 -26.62 -1.61
CA LYS A 283 16.48 -27.61 -2.66
C LYS A 283 15.87 -27.32 -4.04
N ASN A 284 14.66 -26.78 -4.10
CA ASN A 284 13.96 -26.55 -5.37
C ASN A 284 14.01 -25.07 -5.84
N ILE A 285 14.75 -24.20 -5.14
CA ILE A 285 15.08 -22.87 -5.68
C ILE A 285 16.05 -23.09 -6.86
N PRO A 286 15.75 -22.57 -8.07
CA PRO A 286 16.61 -22.77 -9.23
C PRO A 286 18.03 -22.28 -9.00
N LYS A 287 19.01 -23.01 -9.54
CA LYS A 287 20.44 -22.62 -9.51
C LYS A 287 20.79 -21.79 -10.74
N SER A 288 21.52 -20.71 -10.52
CA SER A 288 21.99 -19.74 -11.51
C SER A 288 22.98 -18.79 -10.83
N TYR A 289 23.69 -17.98 -11.61
CA TYR A 289 24.63 -16.97 -11.10
C TYR A 289 24.00 -15.88 -10.20
N SER A 290 22.66 -15.83 -10.07
CA SER A 290 21.93 -14.88 -9.21
C SER A 290 20.95 -15.58 -8.25
N SER A 291 21.29 -16.77 -7.76
CA SER A 291 20.37 -17.54 -6.90
C SER A 291 20.75 -17.55 -5.43
N PHE A 292 21.88 -16.95 -5.07
CA PHE A 292 22.30 -16.81 -3.68
C PHE A 292 21.27 -16.01 -2.88
N VAL A 293 21.14 -16.38 -1.60
CA VAL A 293 20.05 -15.93 -0.73
C VAL A 293 20.55 -14.83 0.19
N HIS A 294 19.87 -13.69 0.16
CA HIS A 294 20.17 -12.54 1.00
C HIS A 294 19.41 -12.58 2.33
N VAL A 295 18.14 -13.02 2.29
CA VAL A 295 17.24 -12.94 3.44
C VAL A 295 16.21 -14.06 3.43
N VAL A 296 15.89 -14.57 4.62
CA VAL A 296 14.73 -15.44 4.88
C VAL A 296 13.86 -14.81 5.97
N ARG A 297 12.53 -14.92 5.85
CA ARG A 297 11.56 -14.44 6.86
C ARG A 297 10.51 -15.49 7.13
N GLU A 298 10.09 -15.59 8.38
CA GLU A 298 8.95 -16.39 8.80
C GLU A 298 7.70 -15.51 8.84
N ASP A 299 6.56 -16.04 8.37
CA ASP A 299 5.29 -15.34 8.49
C ASP A 299 4.91 -15.10 9.96
N HIS A 300 4.35 -13.92 10.24
CA HIS A 300 4.08 -13.47 11.60
C HIS A 300 2.81 -14.01 12.26
N LYS A 301 1.95 -14.69 11.52
CA LYS A 301 0.73 -15.30 12.08
C LYS A 301 0.71 -16.81 11.95
N MET A 302 1.42 -17.39 10.96
CA MET A 302 1.35 -18.81 10.65
C MET A 302 2.74 -19.46 10.54
N PRO A 303 3.09 -20.42 11.41
CA PRO A 303 4.37 -21.11 11.31
C PRO A 303 4.47 -21.94 10.03
N GLY A 304 5.69 -22.08 9.50
CA GLY A 304 5.96 -22.87 8.30
C GLY A 304 5.67 -22.15 6.98
N ILE A 305 5.17 -20.92 7.01
CA ILE A 305 5.17 -20.05 5.83
C ILE A 305 6.42 -19.19 5.85
N LEU A 306 7.20 -19.28 4.77
CA LEU A 306 8.50 -18.63 4.66
C LEU A 306 8.60 -17.81 3.39
N TYR A 307 9.35 -16.72 3.47
CA TYR A 307 9.68 -15.85 2.35
C TYR A 307 11.19 -15.78 2.19
N ALA A 308 11.69 -15.84 0.96
CA ALA A 308 13.12 -15.75 0.68
C ALA A 308 13.41 -14.73 -0.43
N GLY A 309 14.37 -13.84 -0.18
CA GLY A 309 14.90 -12.90 -1.15
C GLY A 309 16.23 -13.42 -1.71
N THR A 310 16.30 -13.61 -3.03
CA THR A 310 17.52 -13.96 -3.75
C THR A 310 18.03 -12.77 -4.57
N ASP A 311 19.20 -12.92 -5.17
CA ASP A 311 19.77 -11.91 -6.07
C ASP A 311 18.96 -11.66 -7.36
N ASN A 312 17.87 -12.38 -7.61
CA ASN A 312 17.02 -12.14 -8.78
C ASN A 312 15.51 -12.29 -8.56
N ALA A 313 15.05 -12.69 -7.37
CA ALA A 313 13.65 -13.04 -7.16
C ALA A 313 13.24 -13.05 -5.68
N LEU A 314 11.92 -13.01 -5.50
CA LEU A 314 11.24 -13.28 -4.23
C LEU A 314 10.56 -14.65 -4.32
N TYR A 315 10.72 -15.47 -3.28
CA TYR A 315 10.12 -16.80 -3.18
C TYR A 315 9.24 -16.94 -1.94
N LEU A 316 8.23 -17.79 -2.05
CA LEU A 316 7.31 -18.22 -0.99
C LEU A 316 7.42 -19.74 -0.82
N SER A 317 7.50 -20.19 0.42
CA SER A 317 7.18 -21.57 0.80
C SER A 317 6.00 -21.56 1.76
N VAL A 318 5.07 -22.49 1.55
CA VAL A 318 3.88 -22.71 2.41
C VAL A 318 3.94 -24.03 3.16
N ASP A 319 5.09 -24.71 3.09
CA ASP A 319 5.32 -26.05 3.59
C ASP A 319 6.68 -26.16 4.29
N ASP A 320 7.06 -25.10 5.01
CA ASP A 320 8.22 -25.01 5.88
C ASP A 320 9.55 -25.25 5.15
N GLY A 321 9.66 -24.67 3.95
CA GLY A 321 10.83 -24.72 3.10
C GLY A 321 11.02 -26.04 2.34
N ASN A 322 10.02 -26.94 2.33
CA ASN A 322 10.12 -28.15 1.52
C ASN A 322 10.01 -27.83 0.02
N ASN A 323 9.14 -26.89 -0.35
CA ASN A 323 8.98 -26.37 -1.70
C ASN A 323 8.86 -24.83 -1.73
N TRP A 324 9.62 -24.22 -2.64
CA TRP A 324 9.59 -22.79 -2.93
C TRP A 324 8.93 -22.50 -4.27
N SER A 325 8.08 -21.48 -4.30
CA SER A 325 7.42 -20.92 -5.48
C SER A 325 7.82 -19.47 -5.65
N LYS A 326 8.16 -19.06 -6.88
CA LYS A 326 8.49 -17.66 -7.17
C LYS A 326 7.25 -16.78 -7.09
N ILE A 327 7.33 -15.66 -6.37
CA ILE A 327 6.28 -14.63 -6.38
C ILE A 327 6.49 -13.74 -7.61
N ASN A 328 5.51 -13.73 -8.52
CA ASN A 328 5.53 -12.95 -9.76
C ASN A 328 4.37 -11.94 -9.79
N ASN A 329 4.27 -11.06 -8.80
CA ASN A 329 3.19 -10.07 -8.68
C ASN A 329 3.67 -8.65 -9.07
N ASN A 330 4.01 -8.44 -10.34
CA ASN A 330 4.53 -7.17 -10.89
C ASN A 330 5.88 -6.68 -10.31
N LEU A 331 6.56 -7.49 -9.50
CA LEU A 331 7.96 -7.28 -9.16
C LEU A 331 8.83 -7.81 -10.32
N PRO A 332 9.59 -6.95 -11.04
CA PRO A 332 10.52 -7.42 -12.05
C PRO A 332 11.66 -8.24 -11.42
N PRO A 333 12.38 -9.08 -12.18
CA PRO A 333 13.61 -9.71 -11.69
C PRO A 333 14.57 -8.63 -11.16
N ALA A 334 14.88 -8.71 -9.88
CA ALA A 334 15.72 -7.77 -9.17
C ALA A 334 16.31 -8.46 -7.93
N PRO A 335 17.51 -8.08 -7.48
CA PRO A 335 18.02 -8.51 -6.18
C PRO A 335 17.11 -8.04 -5.05
N VAL A 336 16.68 -8.99 -4.22
CA VAL A 336 15.86 -8.74 -3.02
C VAL A 336 16.77 -8.90 -1.81
N TYR A 337 17.29 -7.78 -1.32
CA TYR A 337 18.25 -7.76 -0.21
C TYR A 337 17.58 -7.87 1.16
N TRP A 338 16.35 -7.38 1.28
CA TRP A 338 15.66 -7.35 2.57
C TRP A 338 14.15 -7.51 2.44
N ILE A 339 13.56 -8.15 3.45
CA ILE A 339 12.11 -8.33 3.61
C ILE A 339 11.74 -7.91 5.03
N SER A 340 10.75 -7.03 5.15
CA SER A 340 10.08 -6.70 6.40
C SER A 340 8.59 -6.99 6.28
N LEU A 341 8.00 -7.60 7.32
CA LEU A 341 6.57 -7.87 7.40
C LEU A 341 5.94 -6.86 8.36
N GLN A 342 4.97 -6.07 7.87
CA GLN A 342 4.23 -5.11 8.68
C GLN A 342 2.98 -5.79 9.24
N GLU A 343 2.88 -5.91 10.57
CA GLU A 343 1.89 -6.79 11.22
C GLU A 343 0.46 -6.23 11.24
N HIS A 344 0.28 -4.91 11.26
CA HIS A 344 -1.03 -4.26 11.30
C HIS A 344 -1.79 -4.37 9.96
N PHE A 345 -1.07 -4.34 8.83
CA PHE A 345 -1.63 -4.41 7.48
C PHE A 345 -1.39 -5.77 6.81
N ASP A 346 -0.58 -6.65 7.43
CA ASP A 346 0.00 -7.84 6.78
C ASP A 346 0.71 -7.50 5.46
N ASP A 347 1.39 -6.36 5.39
CA ASP A 347 2.09 -5.94 4.17
C ASP A 347 3.52 -6.50 4.16
N MET A 348 3.99 -6.93 2.99
CA MET A 348 5.40 -7.27 2.80
C MET A 348 6.12 -6.14 2.10
N VAL A 349 7.12 -5.57 2.78
CA VAL A 349 7.99 -4.54 2.25
C VAL A 349 9.32 -5.15 1.85
N VAL A 350 9.71 -4.98 0.59
CA VAL A 350 10.97 -5.50 0.05
C VAL A 350 11.92 -4.38 -0.34
N GLY A 351 13.15 -4.46 0.15
CA GLY A 351 14.26 -3.63 -0.29
C GLY A 351 14.98 -4.28 -1.46
N THR A 352 15.02 -3.59 -2.60
CA THR A 352 15.66 -4.11 -3.81
C THR A 352 16.92 -3.34 -4.18
N TYR A 353 17.84 -4.03 -4.84
CA TYR A 353 19.03 -3.39 -5.41
C TYR A 353 18.74 -2.99 -6.87
N GLY A 354 18.39 -1.72 -7.06
CA GLY A 354 18.16 -1.12 -8.38
C GLY A 354 16.69 -0.79 -8.71
N ARG A 355 15.72 -1.21 -7.87
CA ARG A 355 14.28 -0.88 -8.07
C ARG A 355 13.64 -0.19 -6.87
N GLY A 356 14.41 0.18 -5.85
CA GLY A 356 13.92 0.84 -4.65
C GLY A 356 13.14 -0.10 -3.72
N ILE A 357 12.02 0.38 -3.19
CA ILE A 357 11.15 -0.35 -2.28
C ILE A 357 9.89 -0.79 -3.04
N TYR A 358 9.46 -2.04 -2.84
CA TYR A 358 8.13 -2.51 -3.23
C TYR A 358 7.35 -2.93 -2.00
N ILE A 359 6.04 -2.72 -2.04
CA ILE A 359 5.10 -3.17 -1.01
C ILE A 359 4.13 -4.12 -1.70
N LEU A 360 4.04 -5.35 -1.20
CA LEU A 360 2.96 -6.26 -1.51
C LEU A 360 1.93 -6.10 -0.40
N ASP A 361 0.86 -5.39 -0.72
CA ASP A 361 -0.24 -5.15 0.21
C ASP A 361 -0.92 -6.49 0.55
N ASP A 362 -1.13 -6.77 1.83
CA ASP A 362 -1.87 -7.92 2.37
C ASP A 362 -1.40 -9.29 1.83
N ILE A 363 -0.52 -9.95 2.61
CA ILE A 363 0.01 -11.30 2.36
C ILE A 363 -0.89 -12.42 2.90
N SER A 364 -2.02 -12.10 3.53
CA SER A 364 -2.92 -13.11 4.10
C SER A 364 -3.40 -14.18 3.11
N PRO A 365 -3.57 -13.91 1.80
CA PRO A 365 -3.91 -14.97 0.83
C PRO A 365 -2.91 -16.11 0.77
N PHE A 366 -1.62 -15.87 1.05
CA PHE A 366 -0.61 -16.93 1.08
C PHE A 366 -0.85 -17.92 2.22
N ARG A 367 -1.39 -17.44 3.35
CA ARG A 367 -1.76 -18.27 4.51
C ARG A 367 -2.93 -19.17 4.20
N GLU A 368 -3.95 -18.63 3.54
CA GLU A 368 -5.10 -19.41 3.09
C GLU A 368 -4.73 -20.42 2.00
N LEU A 369 -3.80 -20.09 1.10
CA LEU A 369 -3.30 -21.04 0.11
C LEU A 369 -2.54 -22.23 0.73
N ALA A 370 -1.95 -22.05 1.91
CA ALA A 370 -1.28 -23.10 2.64
C ALA A 370 -2.27 -24.12 3.24
N SER A 371 -3.43 -23.65 3.70
CA SER A 371 -4.42 -24.46 4.41
C SER A 371 -5.59 -24.95 3.53
N SER A 372 -5.86 -24.29 2.40
CA SER A 372 -7.06 -24.53 1.58
C SER A 372 -6.97 -25.74 0.65
N ASN A 373 -8.11 -26.42 0.45
CA ASN A 373 -8.28 -27.38 -0.63
C ASN A 373 -8.42 -26.61 -1.96
N LYS A 374 -7.39 -26.71 -2.80
CA LYS A 374 -7.28 -26.04 -4.10
C LYS A 374 -8.26 -26.54 -5.18
N GLU A 375 -9.14 -27.48 -4.85
CA GLU A 375 -10.24 -27.93 -5.71
C GLU A 375 -11.55 -27.15 -5.47
N LYS A 376 -11.60 -26.29 -4.44
CA LYS A 376 -12.82 -25.58 -4.04
C LYS A 376 -12.68 -24.08 -4.20
N ILE A 377 -13.81 -23.43 -4.44
CA ILE A 377 -13.93 -21.97 -4.33
C ILE A 377 -13.81 -21.61 -2.85
N VAL A 378 -12.97 -20.61 -2.55
CA VAL A 378 -12.77 -20.12 -1.19
C VAL A 378 -12.85 -18.60 -1.18
N LEU A 379 -13.75 -18.04 -0.37
CA LEU A 379 -13.68 -16.62 0.01
C LEU A 379 -12.77 -16.50 1.24
N MET A 380 -11.62 -15.88 1.04
CA MET A 380 -10.57 -15.75 2.06
C MET A 380 -11.01 -14.78 3.16
N PRO A 381 -10.45 -14.87 4.38
CA PRO A 381 -10.66 -13.87 5.41
C PRO A 381 -10.35 -12.48 4.88
N ILE A 382 -11.24 -11.53 5.16
CA ILE A 382 -11.10 -10.15 4.72
C ILE A 382 -10.48 -9.37 5.87
N GLN A 383 -9.40 -8.66 5.61
CA GLN A 383 -8.78 -7.78 6.59
C GLN A 383 -9.68 -6.60 6.96
N ASP A 384 -9.50 -6.10 8.17
CA ASP A 384 -10.15 -4.88 8.60
C ASP A 384 -9.66 -3.69 7.76
N ALA A 385 -10.60 -2.89 7.24
CA ALA A 385 -10.29 -1.79 6.33
C ALA A 385 -10.42 -0.43 7.01
N TYR A 386 -9.37 0.39 6.96
CA TYR A 386 -9.44 1.76 7.46
C TYR A 386 -10.22 2.66 6.50
N ARG A 387 -11.20 3.38 7.05
CA ARG A 387 -11.98 4.43 6.38
C ARG A 387 -11.16 5.72 6.24
N PHE A 388 -9.96 5.65 5.64
CA PHE A 388 -9.07 6.80 5.54
C PHE A 388 -9.73 7.99 4.83
N GLN A 389 -9.38 9.19 5.27
CA GLN A 389 -9.70 10.44 4.60
C GLN A 389 -8.47 10.98 3.88
N ASN A 390 -8.69 11.60 2.73
CA ASN A 390 -7.61 12.26 2.03
C ASN A 390 -7.11 13.45 2.83
N ILE A 391 -5.80 13.68 2.81
CA ILE A 391 -5.18 14.85 3.41
C ILE A 391 -4.91 15.93 2.36
N GLN A 392 -4.67 17.16 2.81
CA GLN A 392 -4.27 18.24 1.92
C GLN A 392 -2.87 17.98 1.40
N SER A 393 -2.71 18.08 0.07
CA SER A 393 -1.45 17.76 -0.58
C SER A 393 -0.35 18.75 -0.25
N MET A 394 0.87 18.23 -0.06
CA MET A 394 2.06 19.07 -0.07
C MET A 394 2.33 19.63 -1.47
N LYS A 395 2.93 20.83 -1.53
CA LYS A 395 3.39 21.42 -2.78
C LYS A 395 4.40 20.50 -3.47
N ASN A 396 4.18 20.24 -4.76
CA ASN A 396 5.08 19.47 -5.61
C ASN A 396 5.36 20.22 -6.93
N ASP A 397 6.44 19.85 -7.63
CA ASP A 397 6.88 20.48 -8.87
C ASP A 397 6.00 20.12 -10.11
N GLY A 398 4.74 19.70 -9.88
CA GLY A 398 3.76 19.37 -10.91
C GLY A 398 3.75 17.89 -11.32
N THR A 399 3.39 17.61 -12.58
CA THR A 399 3.29 16.25 -13.11
C THR A 399 4.67 15.61 -13.22
N SER A 400 5.07 14.95 -12.14
CA SER A 400 6.30 14.18 -12.08
C SER A 400 6.06 12.74 -12.54
N LEU A 401 6.91 12.24 -13.44
CA LEU A 401 6.93 10.83 -13.87
C LEU A 401 7.51 9.89 -12.80
N ILE A 402 8.05 10.44 -11.71
CA ILE A 402 8.68 9.67 -10.61
C ILE A 402 7.81 9.62 -9.35
N ARG A 403 6.50 9.88 -9.47
CA ARG A 403 5.55 9.76 -8.35
C ARG A 403 5.23 8.29 -8.08
N GLY A 404 5.43 7.84 -6.84
CA GLY A 404 5.02 6.51 -6.39
C GLY A 404 3.49 6.36 -6.32
N GLN A 405 3.01 5.13 -6.38
CA GLN A 405 1.58 4.80 -6.31
C GLN A 405 1.20 4.52 -4.85
N ASN A 406 0.05 5.04 -4.40
CA ASN A 406 -0.56 4.59 -3.15
C ASN A 406 -1.22 3.20 -3.39
N PRO A 407 -1.43 2.41 -2.33
CA PRO A 407 -2.25 1.21 -2.43
C PRO A 407 -3.68 1.57 -2.87
N ALA A 408 -4.38 0.58 -3.43
CA ALA A 408 -5.79 0.76 -3.76
C ALA A 408 -6.61 1.05 -2.48
N TYR A 409 -7.57 1.97 -2.56
CA TYR A 409 -8.34 2.39 -1.39
C TYR A 409 -9.52 1.44 -1.12
N GLY A 410 -9.57 0.85 0.08
CA GLY A 410 -10.75 0.18 0.61
C GLY A 410 -10.46 -1.17 1.27
N ALA A 411 -11.39 -2.11 1.16
CA ALA A 411 -11.24 -3.48 1.63
C ALA A 411 -10.86 -4.44 0.49
N ASN A 412 -9.78 -5.20 0.68
CA ASN A 412 -9.41 -6.32 -0.19
C ASN A 412 -10.40 -7.48 0.01
N ILE A 413 -11.01 -7.94 -1.08
CA ILE A 413 -11.89 -9.11 -1.09
C ILE A 413 -11.19 -10.16 -1.93
N ASP A 414 -10.52 -11.07 -1.24
CA ASP A 414 -9.70 -12.10 -1.84
C ASP A 414 -10.44 -13.42 -1.91
N PHE A 415 -10.33 -14.10 -3.04
CA PHE A 415 -10.94 -15.41 -3.23
C PHE A 415 -10.12 -16.27 -4.18
N PHE A 416 -10.16 -17.58 -3.94
CA PHE A 416 -9.53 -18.58 -4.77
C PHE A 416 -10.54 -19.20 -5.72
N LEU A 417 -10.16 -19.32 -7.00
CA LEU A 417 -10.91 -20.02 -8.04
C LEU A 417 -10.11 -21.24 -8.53
N PRO A 418 -10.66 -22.46 -8.46
CA PRO A 418 -10.00 -23.66 -9.00
C PRO A 418 -9.99 -23.68 -10.54
N ASP A 419 -11.00 -23.09 -11.17
CA ASP A 419 -11.10 -22.89 -12.61
C ASP A 419 -11.94 -21.63 -12.93
N THR A 420 -12.06 -21.28 -14.20
CA THR A 420 -12.84 -20.13 -14.68
C THR A 420 -14.03 -20.54 -15.54
N THR A 421 -14.60 -21.73 -15.32
CA THR A 421 -15.72 -22.24 -16.11
C THR A 421 -17.07 -21.64 -15.70
N SER A 422 -17.17 -21.08 -14.49
CA SER A 422 -18.30 -20.29 -14.00
C SER A 422 -18.52 -19.03 -14.84
N LYS A 423 -19.79 -18.70 -15.12
CA LYS A 423 -20.13 -17.60 -16.04
C LYS A 423 -20.44 -16.28 -15.34
N GLU A 424 -20.89 -16.32 -14.10
CA GLU A 424 -21.25 -15.10 -13.36
C GLU A 424 -20.67 -15.12 -11.95
N ILE A 425 -19.76 -14.18 -11.69
CA ILE A 425 -19.18 -13.93 -10.36
C ILE A 425 -19.69 -12.57 -9.90
N ILE A 426 -20.38 -12.57 -8.76
CA ILE A 426 -20.93 -11.38 -8.12
C ILE A 426 -20.35 -11.30 -6.72
N ILE A 427 -19.82 -10.14 -6.38
CA ILE A 427 -19.47 -9.78 -5.02
C ILE A 427 -20.50 -8.75 -4.56
N SER A 428 -21.20 -9.03 -3.46
CA SER A 428 -22.12 -8.08 -2.85
C SER A 428 -21.70 -7.79 -1.41
N ILE A 429 -21.81 -6.54 -1.00
CA ILE A 429 -21.52 -6.09 0.35
C ILE A 429 -22.82 -5.79 1.06
N HIS A 430 -22.95 -6.28 2.29
CA HIS A 430 -24.17 -6.14 3.09
C HIS A 430 -23.85 -5.55 4.45
N ASP A 431 -24.82 -4.83 5.01
CA ASP A 431 -24.81 -4.50 6.44
C ASP A 431 -25.14 -5.73 7.30
N MET A 432 -25.07 -5.59 8.63
CA MET A 432 -25.42 -6.66 9.57
C MET A 432 -26.92 -7.02 9.59
N ASN A 433 -27.78 -6.24 8.92
CA ASN A 433 -29.20 -6.55 8.74
C ASN A 433 -29.49 -7.26 7.40
N ASN A 434 -28.44 -7.64 6.65
CA ASN A 434 -28.51 -8.19 5.30
C ASN A 434 -29.07 -7.25 4.22
N ASN A 435 -28.99 -5.93 4.40
CA ASN A 435 -29.28 -4.99 3.33
C ASN A 435 -28.07 -4.86 2.40
N GLU A 436 -28.28 -5.01 1.09
CA GLU A 436 -27.22 -4.82 0.09
C GLU A 436 -26.79 -3.35 0.00
N ILE A 437 -25.50 -3.10 0.16
CA ILE A 437 -24.83 -1.79 0.12
C ILE A 437 -24.25 -1.52 -1.26
N ARG A 438 -23.61 -2.56 -1.83
CA ARG A 438 -22.85 -2.47 -3.07
C ARG A 438 -22.86 -3.81 -3.79
N LYS A 439 -22.97 -3.77 -5.12
CA LYS A 439 -22.77 -4.93 -5.99
C LYS A 439 -21.58 -4.67 -6.92
N ILE A 440 -20.66 -5.62 -6.97
CA ILE A 440 -19.42 -5.55 -7.75
C ILE A 440 -19.38 -6.78 -8.67
N ILE A 441 -19.24 -6.54 -9.97
CA ILE A 441 -19.03 -7.58 -10.97
C ILE A 441 -17.58 -7.42 -11.47
N PRO A 442 -16.70 -8.39 -11.20
CA PRO A 442 -15.32 -8.34 -11.66
C PRO A 442 -15.22 -8.31 -13.20
N ASN A 443 -14.42 -7.39 -13.74
CA ASN A 443 -14.17 -7.32 -15.18
C ASN A 443 -13.16 -8.36 -15.68
N LYS A 444 -12.32 -8.87 -14.78
CA LYS A 444 -11.28 -9.85 -15.07
C LYS A 444 -11.18 -10.83 -13.91
N ILE A 445 -11.08 -12.11 -14.25
CA ILE A 445 -10.92 -13.22 -13.32
C ILE A 445 -9.94 -14.22 -13.93
N SER A 446 -9.20 -14.93 -13.10
CA SER A 446 -8.28 -15.99 -13.49
C SER A 446 -8.33 -17.15 -12.51
N THR A 447 -7.88 -18.32 -12.93
CA THR A 447 -7.61 -19.43 -12.00
C THR A 447 -6.59 -18.98 -10.94
N GLY A 448 -6.79 -19.40 -9.70
CA GLY A 448 -5.94 -19.03 -8.56
C GLY A 448 -6.55 -17.92 -7.70
N VAL A 449 -5.69 -17.16 -7.02
CA VAL A 449 -6.11 -16.07 -6.14
C VAL A 449 -6.50 -14.85 -6.97
N ASN A 450 -7.67 -14.30 -6.69
CA ASN A 450 -8.20 -13.07 -7.26
C ASN A 450 -8.46 -12.09 -6.12
N ARG A 451 -8.13 -10.81 -6.36
CA ARG A 451 -8.37 -9.70 -5.43
C ARG A 451 -9.30 -8.68 -6.04
N ILE A 452 -10.38 -8.34 -5.34
CA ILE A 452 -11.31 -7.28 -5.73
C ILE A 452 -11.39 -6.26 -4.61
N MET A 453 -11.32 -4.98 -4.95
CA MET A 453 -11.33 -3.89 -3.99
C MET A 453 -12.73 -3.29 -3.85
N TRP A 454 -13.26 -3.21 -2.62
CA TRP A 454 -14.44 -2.39 -2.31
C TRP A 454 -14.02 -1.06 -1.70
N ASP A 455 -14.36 0.04 -2.37
CA ASP A 455 -14.02 1.43 -1.99
C ASP A 455 -14.74 1.97 -0.73
N LEU A 456 -15.35 1.07 0.05
CA LEU A 456 -16.10 1.37 1.27
C LEU A 456 -17.30 2.30 1.03
N ARG A 457 -17.86 2.34 -0.18
CA ARG A 457 -19.00 3.20 -0.52
C ARG A 457 -20.24 2.39 -0.88
N TYR A 458 -21.38 2.99 -0.59
CA TYR A 458 -22.65 2.64 -1.22
C TYR A 458 -22.59 2.87 -2.73
N GLU A 459 -23.56 2.32 -3.44
CA GLU A 459 -23.74 2.60 -4.86
C GLU A 459 -23.77 4.10 -5.19
N ARG A 460 -23.28 4.44 -6.38
CA ARG A 460 -23.28 5.82 -6.87
C ARG A 460 -24.72 6.29 -7.15
N THR A 461 -24.89 7.59 -7.39
CA THR A 461 -26.16 8.09 -7.94
C THR A 461 -26.34 7.57 -9.36
N ILE A 462 -27.58 7.39 -9.79
CA ILE A 462 -27.88 7.11 -11.20
C ILE A 462 -27.53 8.32 -12.08
N THR A 463 -27.31 8.05 -13.37
CA THR A 463 -26.92 9.05 -14.36
C THR A 463 -28.09 9.33 -15.30
N ALA A 464 -28.34 10.61 -15.59
CA ALA A 464 -29.40 11.01 -16.52
C ALA A 464 -29.12 10.50 -17.94
N LYS A 465 -30.17 10.11 -18.65
CA LYS A 465 -30.15 9.63 -20.03
C LYS A 465 -30.89 10.64 -20.90
N LEU A 466 -30.12 11.59 -21.45
CA LEU A 466 -30.59 12.59 -22.39
C LEU A 466 -30.90 11.94 -23.74
N ARG A 467 -32.04 12.28 -24.33
CA ARG A 467 -32.61 11.68 -25.53
C ARG A 467 -32.97 12.71 -26.59
N VAL A 468 -33.12 13.98 -26.23
CA VAL A 468 -33.38 15.08 -27.18
C VAL A 468 -32.20 16.04 -27.31
N ASP A 469 -32.09 16.64 -28.49
CA ASP A 469 -31.03 17.60 -28.77
C ASP A 469 -31.30 18.95 -28.07
N PRO A 470 -30.25 19.65 -27.60
CA PRO A 470 -30.38 20.92 -26.93
C PRO A 470 -30.88 21.99 -27.90
N LEU A 471 -31.97 22.67 -27.53
CA LEU A 471 -32.64 23.63 -28.40
C LEU A 471 -31.72 24.82 -28.71
N GLY A 472 -31.54 25.10 -30.01
CA GLY A 472 -30.71 26.20 -30.51
C GLY A 472 -29.20 25.90 -30.55
N ILE A 473 -28.80 24.63 -30.44
CA ILE A 473 -27.41 24.20 -30.52
C ILE A 473 -27.27 23.03 -31.50
N ASP A 474 -27.50 23.31 -32.78
CA ASP A 474 -27.66 22.33 -33.86
C ASP A 474 -26.42 21.43 -34.11
N TRP A 475 -25.26 21.83 -33.61
CA TRP A 475 -24.01 21.05 -33.72
C TRP A 475 -23.85 20.00 -32.60
N VAL A 476 -24.69 20.03 -31.57
CA VAL A 476 -24.71 19.03 -30.51
C VAL A 476 -25.82 18.03 -30.80
N THR A 477 -25.45 16.85 -31.23
CA THR A 477 -26.39 15.74 -31.45
C THR A 477 -26.32 14.72 -30.31
N TYR A 478 -27.37 13.92 -30.16
CA TYR A 478 -27.42 12.82 -29.21
C TYR A 478 -26.29 11.81 -29.45
N ASN A 479 -25.67 11.34 -28.36
CA ASN A 479 -24.70 10.23 -28.37
C ASN A 479 -25.39 8.94 -27.92
N LYS A 480 -24.96 7.79 -28.46
CA LYS A 480 -25.56 6.46 -28.20
C LYS A 480 -25.77 6.12 -26.72
N ASP A 481 -24.97 6.70 -25.83
CA ASP A 481 -24.98 6.45 -24.39
C ASP A 481 -25.94 7.38 -23.60
N GLY A 482 -26.51 8.40 -24.26
CA GLY A 482 -27.46 9.35 -23.66
C GLY A 482 -26.87 10.18 -22.52
N TRP A 483 -25.55 10.38 -22.45
CA TRP A 483 -24.91 11.04 -21.31
C TRP A 483 -24.04 12.22 -21.73
N ARG A 484 -24.15 13.33 -20.98
CA ARG A 484 -23.23 14.47 -21.07
C ARG A 484 -22.69 14.84 -19.69
N GLN A 485 -21.39 15.08 -19.63
CA GLN A 485 -20.71 15.36 -18.37
C GLN A 485 -21.14 16.72 -17.80
N LEU A 486 -21.68 16.72 -16.57
CA LEU A 486 -21.79 17.95 -15.78
C LEU A 486 -20.38 18.51 -15.57
N ARG A 487 -20.16 19.75 -16.02
CA ARG A 487 -18.89 20.44 -15.83
C ARG A 487 -18.96 21.33 -14.59
N THR A 488 -17.97 21.15 -13.73
CA THR A 488 -17.67 22.06 -12.63
C THR A 488 -16.27 22.63 -12.90
N TRP A 489 -16.10 23.93 -12.71
CA TRP A 489 -14.80 24.58 -12.89
C TRP A 489 -13.98 24.60 -11.59
N ASP A 490 -14.68 24.60 -10.47
CA ASP A 490 -14.09 24.72 -9.14
C ASP A 490 -13.19 23.51 -8.83
N LEU A 491 -12.00 23.80 -8.32
CA LEU A 491 -11.07 22.78 -7.84
C LEU A 491 -11.65 22.00 -6.67
N ASP A 492 -12.61 22.57 -5.95
CA ASP A 492 -13.18 21.97 -4.74
C ASP A 492 -14.46 21.15 -5.01
N VAL A 493 -15.10 21.36 -6.16
CA VAL A 493 -16.35 20.70 -6.53
C VAL A 493 -16.10 19.55 -7.50
N ASN A 494 -16.10 18.32 -6.99
CA ASN A 494 -16.12 17.09 -7.78
C ASN A 494 -17.54 16.78 -8.29
N GLY A 495 -17.66 15.69 -9.05
CA GLY A 495 -18.93 15.31 -9.66
C GLY A 495 -20.08 15.05 -8.68
N GLY A 496 -19.86 14.99 -7.36
CA GLY A 496 -20.93 14.97 -6.34
C GLY A 496 -21.74 13.69 -6.24
N LYS A 497 -21.38 12.69 -7.05
CA LYS A 497 -22.18 11.50 -7.38
C LYS A 497 -21.63 10.22 -6.78
N LEU A 498 -20.74 10.36 -5.79
CA LEU A 498 -20.23 9.21 -5.05
C LEU A 498 -21.28 8.77 -4.04
N GLY A 499 -21.44 7.46 -3.88
CA GLY A 499 -22.21 6.96 -2.75
C GLY A 499 -21.57 7.36 -1.42
N PRO A 500 -22.37 7.52 -0.35
CA PRO A 500 -21.84 7.73 0.98
C PRO A 500 -20.89 6.59 1.33
N LYS A 501 -19.77 6.98 1.91
CA LYS A 501 -18.75 6.08 2.43
C LYS A 501 -19.33 5.47 3.72
N VAL A 502 -19.21 4.17 3.97
CA VAL A 502 -19.89 3.46 5.08
C VAL A 502 -19.41 3.90 6.47
N ILE A 503 -20.26 3.75 7.49
CA ILE A 503 -19.91 4.06 8.87
C ILE A 503 -18.95 2.99 9.41
N PRO A 504 -17.94 3.32 10.25
CA PRO A 504 -17.14 2.30 10.92
C PRO A 504 -18.00 1.29 11.68
N GLY A 505 -17.75 0.00 11.47
CA GLY A 505 -18.59 -1.10 11.96
C GLY A 505 -18.34 -2.41 11.22
N LYS A 506 -19.15 -3.42 11.52
CA LYS A 506 -19.05 -4.76 10.95
C LYS A 506 -19.89 -4.88 9.67
N TYR A 507 -19.34 -5.55 8.66
CA TYR A 507 -19.96 -5.75 7.35
C TYR A 507 -19.82 -7.20 6.89
N ILE A 508 -20.63 -7.59 5.90
CA ILE A 508 -20.62 -8.92 5.30
C ILE A 508 -20.27 -8.79 3.82
N ALA A 509 -19.21 -9.44 3.37
CA ALA A 509 -18.97 -9.69 1.96
C ALA A 509 -19.58 -11.03 1.57
N VAL A 510 -20.26 -11.04 0.44
CA VAL A 510 -20.92 -12.22 -0.12
C VAL A 510 -20.37 -12.44 -1.52
N LEU A 511 -19.67 -13.55 -1.70
CA LEU A 511 -19.22 -14.05 -2.99
C LEU A 511 -20.28 -15.03 -3.51
N GLN A 512 -20.90 -14.68 -4.63
CA GLN A 512 -21.80 -15.54 -5.37
C GLN A 512 -21.13 -15.98 -6.67
N ILE A 513 -21.04 -17.29 -6.89
CA ILE A 513 -20.54 -17.91 -8.11
C ILE A 513 -21.54 -18.98 -8.53
N ASP A 514 -22.23 -18.74 -9.63
CA ASP A 514 -23.37 -19.55 -10.06
C ASP A 514 -24.38 -19.70 -8.88
N ASP A 515 -24.58 -20.92 -8.37
CA ASP A 515 -25.46 -21.22 -7.23
C ASP A 515 -24.74 -21.21 -5.85
N ASN A 516 -23.40 -21.09 -5.83
CA ASN A 516 -22.62 -21.10 -4.59
C ASN A 516 -22.58 -19.71 -3.97
N ILE A 517 -22.98 -19.61 -2.70
CA ILE A 517 -22.95 -18.37 -1.91
C ILE A 517 -22.04 -18.57 -0.70
N ILE A 518 -20.95 -17.80 -0.64
CA ILE A 518 -19.98 -17.84 0.44
C ILE A 518 -19.95 -16.45 1.10
N LYS A 519 -19.97 -16.41 2.42
CA LYS A 519 -20.00 -15.15 3.20
C LYS A 519 -18.78 -15.04 4.10
N GLN A 520 -18.25 -13.83 4.22
CA GLN A 520 -17.23 -13.47 5.21
C GLN A 520 -17.60 -12.16 5.88
N THR A 521 -17.22 -12.02 7.16
CA THR A 521 -17.43 -10.77 7.91
C THR A 521 -16.11 -10.07 8.18
N PHE A 522 -16.11 -8.75 8.15
CA PHE A 522 -14.94 -7.91 8.42
C PHE A 522 -15.36 -6.59 9.05
N ASN A 523 -14.41 -5.84 9.60
CA ASN A 523 -14.68 -4.51 10.16
C ASN A 523 -14.17 -3.40 9.24
N VAL A 524 -14.91 -2.31 9.21
CA VAL A 524 -14.43 -1.01 8.73
C VAL A 524 -14.05 -0.18 9.95
N LEU A 525 -12.78 0.21 10.02
CA LEU A 525 -12.20 0.98 11.12
C LEU A 525 -12.29 2.47 10.81
N LYS A 526 -12.42 3.30 11.86
CA LYS A 526 -12.33 4.76 11.73
C LYS A 526 -10.89 5.13 11.38
N ASP A 527 -10.70 6.14 10.54
CA ASP A 527 -9.40 6.79 10.39
C ASP A 527 -8.91 7.33 11.76
N PRO A 528 -7.77 6.85 12.30
CA PRO A 528 -7.29 7.29 13.60
C PRO A 528 -6.86 8.77 13.60
N ASN A 529 -6.57 9.35 12.44
CA ASN A 529 -6.02 10.70 12.31
C ASN A 529 -7.10 11.79 12.09
N THR A 530 -8.38 11.42 12.02
CA THR A 530 -9.48 12.39 11.89
C THR A 530 -10.09 12.77 13.24
N ALA A 531 -10.48 14.04 13.40
CA ALA A 531 -11.09 14.53 14.63
C ALA A 531 -12.61 14.23 14.75
N GLY A 532 -13.29 13.95 13.62
CA GLY A 532 -14.73 13.67 13.60
C GLY A 532 -15.11 12.44 14.44
N THR A 533 -16.19 12.52 15.22
CA THR A 533 -16.63 11.40 16.06
C THR A 533 -17.46 10.38 15.27
N ILE A 534 -17.68 9.17 15.81
CA ILE A 534 -18.63 8.20 15.21
C ILE A 534 -20.05 8.80 15.07
N ARG A 535 -20.46 9.68 15.99
CA ARG A 535 -21.74 10.39 15.91
C ARG A 535 -21.77 11.35 14.71
N ASP A 536 -20.68 12.06 14.46
CA ASP A 536 -20.55 12.97 13.32
C ASP A 536 -20.57 12.21 11.99
N ILE A 537 -19.85 11.09 11.92
CA ILE A 537 -19.85 10.20 10.75
C ILE A 537 -21.26 9.69 10.46
N LYS A 538 -22.02 9.26 11.48
CA LYS A 538 -23.41 8.82 11.32
C LYS A 538 -24.31 9.94 10.77
N ALA A 539 -24.16 11.16 11.29
CA ALA A 539 -24.94 12.31 10.81
C ALA A 539 -24.59 12.66 9.35
N GLN A 540 -23.31 12.62 8.99
CA GLN A 540 -22.83 12.83 7.63
C GLN A 540 -23.35 11.75 6.67
N PHE A 541 -23.25 10.49 7.09
CA PHE A 541 -23.73 9.34 6.33
C PHE A 541 -25.22 9.46 5.99
N ASN A 542 -26.06 9.69 7.00
CA ASN A 542 -27.51 9.81 6.81
C ASN A 542 -27.88 10.97 5.87
N PHE A 543 -27.20 12.11 6.02
CA PHE A 543 -27.41 13.25 5.12
C PHE A 543 -27.02 12.93 3.68
N LEU A 544 -25.86 12.31 3.48
CA LEU A 544 -25.39 11.96 2.14
C LEU A 544 -26.24 10.87 1.48
N LEU A 545 -26.80 9.94 2.26
CA LEU A 545 -27.73 8.95 1.75
C LEU A 545 -29.02 9.62 1.27
N ASN A 546 -29.61 10.51 2.07
CA ASN A 546 -30.79 11.28 1.66
C ASN A 546 -30.51 12.14 0.43
N LEU A 547 -29.35 12.81 0.39
CA LEU A 547 -28.94 13.61 -0.75
C LEU A 547 -28.79 12.78 -2.03
N ARG A 548 -28.20 11.58 -1.92
CA ARG A 548 -28.10 10.62 -3.03
C ARG A 548 -29.48 10.24 -3.57
N GLU A 549 -30.43 9.91 -2.69
CA GLU A 549 -31.79 9.55 -3.13
C GLU A 549 -32.50 10.73 -3.79
N THR A 550 -32.38 11.95 -3.26
CA THR A 550 -32.93 13.15 -3.90
C THR A 550 -32.31 13.40 -5.29
N ILE A 551 -31.01 13.13 -5.46
CA ILE A 551 -30.38 13.19 -6.79
C ILE A 551 -30.99 12.14 -7.72
N ASN A 552 -31.20 10.91 -7.25
CA ASN A 552 -31.79 9.83 -8.04
C ASN A 552 -33.24 10.14 -8.44
N GLU A 553 -34.04 10.72 -7.55
CA GLU A 553 -35.40 11.19 -7.82
C GLU A 553 -35.40 12.25 -8.93
N ASN A 554 -34.53 13.25 -8.82
CA ASN A 554 -34.37 14.27 -9.85
C ASN A 554 -33.95 13.67 -11.20
N VAL A 555 -33.00 12.74 -11.22
CA VAL A 555 -32.57 12.05 -12.45
C VAL A 555 -33.69 11.21 -13.05
N THR A 556 -34.51 10.57 -12.22
CA THR A 556 -35.65 9.77 -12.68
C THR A 556 -36.69 10.65 -13.35
N LEU A 557 -36.97 11.83 -12.79
CA LEU A 557 -37.87 12.80 -13.41
C LEU A 557 -37.31 13.32 -14.74
N ILE A 558 -36.02 13.64 -14.81
CA ILE A 558 -35.35 14.03 -16.06
C ILE A 558 -35.53 12.93 -17.12
N ASN A 559 -35.18 11.69 -16.80
CA ASN A 559 -35.28 10.58 -17.75
C ASN A 559 -36.70 10.38 -18.27
N LYS A 560 -37.71 10.52 -17.40
CA LYS A 560 -39.12 10.43 -17.78
C LYS A 560 -39.51 11.56 -18.72
N ILE A 561 -39.05 12.78 -18.46
CA ILE A 561 -39.31 13.92 -19.34
C ILE A 561 -38.60 13.73 -20.69
N GLU A 562 -37.32 13.38 -20.70
CA GLU A 562 -36.55 13.06 -21.91
C GLU A 562 -37.22 12.00 -22.79
N GLU A 563 -37.78 10.94 -22.19
CA GLU A 563 -38.52 9.90 -22.93
C GLU A 563 -39.80 10.44 -23.58
N LEU A 564 -40.56 11.26 -22.86
CA LEU A 564 -41.77 11.89 -23.39
C LEU A 564 -41.44 12.89 -24.50
N ARG A 565 -40.46 13.76 -24.27
CA ARG A 565 -39.99 14.76 -25.25
C ARG A 565 -39.49 14.08 -26.52
N TYR A 566 -38.70 13.01 -26.39
CA TYR A 566 -38.26 12.22 -27.54
C TYR A 566 -39.44 11.67 -28.35
N SER A 567 -40.44 11.10 -27.68
CA SER A 567 -41.63 10.61 -28.38
C SER A 567 -42.40 11.73 -29.08
N LEU A 568 -42.54 12.89 -28.45
CA LEU A 568 -43.27 14.04 -29.03
C LEU A 568 -42.55 14.63 -30.25
N GLN A 569 -41.22 14.56 -30.30
CA GLN A 569 -40.43 15.06 -31.43
C GLN A 569 -40.36 14.08 -32.62
N ASN A 570 -40.67 12.79 -32.41
CA ASN A 570 -40.44 11.75 -33.43
C ASN A 570 -41.70 10.95 -33.83
N ASN A 571 -42.75 10.93 -33.01
CA ASN A 571 -43.92 10.06 -33.21
C ASN A 571 -45.22 10.88 -33.39
N PHE A 572 -45.48 11.37 -34.61
CA PHE A 572 -46.75 12.01 -34.99
C PHE A 572 -47.14 11.65 -36.43
N SER A 573 -48.45 11.53 -36.68
CA SER A 573 -48.99 11.07 -37.98
C SER A 573 -49.70 12.18 -38.77
N SER A 574 -49.92 13.36 -38.17
CA SER A 574 -50.58 14.50 -38.81
C SER A 574 -49.98 15.85 -38.40
N LYS A 575 -50.17 16.90 -39.23
CA LYS A 575 -49.72 18.28 -38.91
C LYS A 575 -50.38 18.86 -37.65
N LYS A 576 -51.60 18.40 -37.33
CA LYS A 576 -52.32 18.83 -36.12
C LYS A 576 -51.70 18.19 -34.87
N GLU A 577 -51.42 16.90 -34.92
CA GLU A 577 -50.67 16.18 -33.89
C GLU A 577 -49.27 16.76 -33.70
N GLU A 578 -48.57 17.09 -34.79
CA GLU A 578 -47.24 17.71 -34.74
C GLU A 578 -47.25 19.04 -33.96
N LYS A 579 -48.26 19.91 -34.19
CA LYS A 579 -48.38 21.17 -33.47
C LYS A 579 -48.67 20.95 -31.97
N ALA A 580 -49.58 20.05 -31.66
CA ALA A 580 -49.90 19.71 -30.27
C ALA A 580 -48.68 19.11 -29.55
N ALA A 581 -47.95 18.22 -30.22
CA ALA A 581 -46.74 17.59 -29.71
C ALA A 581 -45.64 18.62 -29.41
N ARG A 582 -45.45 19.61 -30.29
CA ARG A 582 -44.51 20.72 -30.05
C ARG A 582 -44.90 21.57 -28.85
N ASP A 583 -46.18 21.86 -28.64
CA ASP A 583 -46.64 22.63 -27.49
C ASP A 583 -46.38 21.88 -26.18
N MET A 584 -46.70 20.59 -26.13
CA MET A 584 -46.40 19.74 -24.97
C MET A 584 -44.89 19.58 -24.75
N ASP A 585 -44.10 19.40 -25.80
CA ASP A 585 -42.63 19.33 -25.72
C ASP A 585 -42.05 20.61 -25.09
N MET A 586 -42.56 21.79 -25.47
CA MET A 586 -42.11 23.06 -24.88
C MET A 586 -42.51 23.20 -23.41
N ARG A 587 -43.69 22.71 -23.01
CA ARG A 587 -44.10 22.70 -21.59
C ARG A 587 -43.23 21.75 -20.75
N LEU A 588 -42.87 20.60 -21.30
CA LEU A 588 -41.95 19.66 -20.69
C LEU A 588 -40.52 20.22 -20.62
N TYR A 589 -40.05 20.87 -21.70
CA TYR A 589 -38.76 21.56 -21.75
C TYR A 589 -38.64 22.61 -20.65
N GLU A 590 -39.70 23.39 -20.38
CA GLU A 590 -39.67 24.40 -19.33
C GLU A 590 -39.41 23.78 -17.95
N ILE A 591 -40.14 22.72 -17.59
CA ILE A 591 -39.95 21.98 -16.33
C ILE A 591 -38.52 21.43 -16.26
N GLU A 592 -38.09 20.78 -17.33
CA GLU A 592 -36.77 20.16 -17.42
C GLU A 592 -35.62 21.16 -17.29
N SER A 593 -35.80 22.37 -17.82
CA SER A 593 -34.83 23.47 -17.74
C SER A 593 -34.55 23.93 -16.30
N HIS A 594 -35.40 23.56 -15.34
CA HIS A 594 -35.17 23.76 -13.91
C HIS A 594 -34.48 22.58 -13.23
N LEU A 595 -34.61 21.36 -13.77
CA LEU A 595 -34.03 20.13 -13.24
C LEU A 595 -32.55 19.99 -13.62
N PHE A 596 -32.22 20.22 -14.89
CA PHE A 596 -30.84 20.21 -15.39
C PHE A 596 -30.59 21.32 -16.44
N ASP A 597 -29.32 21.56 -16.77
CA ASP A 597 -28.98 22.48 -17.86
C ASP A 597 -29.27 21.84 -19.23
N VAL A 598 -30.46 22.12 -19.77
CA VAL A 598 -30.90 21.66 -21.10
C VAL A 598 -30.07 22.19 -22.27
N LYS A 599 -29.15 23.13 -22.04
CA LYS A 599 -28.23 23.67 -23.05
C LYS A 599 -26.83 23.06 -22.96
N LEU A 600 -26.64 22.03 -22.13
CA LEU A 600 -25.33 21.46 -21.87
C LEU A 600 -24.79 20.75 -23.12
N THR A 601 -23.63 21.22 -23.58
CA THR A 601 -22.92 20.73 -24.78
C THR A 601 -21.85 19.69 -24.44
N GLY A 602 -21.39 19.68 -23.19
CA GLY A 602 -20.28 18.84 -22.70
C GLY A 602 -18.92 19.55 -22.74
N ALA A 603 -18.85 20.75 -23.32
CA ALA A 603 -17.66 21.60 -23.32
C ALA A 603 -17.36 22.11 -21.90
N ARG A 604 -16.09 22.31 -21.57
CA ARG A 604 -15.66 22.72 -20.22
C ARG A 604 -16.25 24.07 -19.81
N GLU A 605 -16.43 24.97 -20.77
CA GLU A 605 -16.97 26.32 -20.62
C GLU A 605 -18.46 26.34 -20.25
N ASP A 606 -19.18 25.22 -20.40
CA ASP A 606 -20.59 25.13 -20.00
C ASP A 606 -20.80 25.42 -18.50
N ALA A 607 -19.76 25.24 -17.68
CA ALA A 607 -19.76 25.61 -16.27
C ALA A 607 -20.06 27.10 -16.02
N PHE A 608 -19.87 27.98 -17.01
CA PHE A 608 -20.09 29.42 -16.90
C PHE A 608 -21.14 29.97 -17.86
N ARG A 609 -21.38 29.29 -18.99
CA ARG A 609 -22.33 29.77 -20.02
C ARG A 609 -23.77 29.75 -19.52
N ASN A 610 -24.12 28.75 -18.72
CA ASN A 610 -25.47 28.58 -18.20
C ASN A 610 -25.45 28.35 -16.68
N PRO A 611 -26.47 28.83 -15.94
CA PRO A 611 -26.57 28.55 -14.52
C PRO A 611 -26.78 27.06 -14.23
N ASN A 612 -25.98 26.50 -13.32
CA ASN A 612 -26.23 25.18 -12.75
C ASN A 612 -27.66 25.10 -12.17
N LYS A 613 -28.37 24.02 -12.52
CA LYS A 613 -29.74 23.72 -12.12
C LYS A 613 -29.78 22.72 -10.95
N ILE A 614 -30.96 22.21 -10.59
CA ILE A 614 -31.15 21.37 -9.38
C ILE A 614 -30.15 20.20 -9.36
N TYR A 615 -30.01 19.45 -10.47
CA TYR A 615 -29.10 18.31 -10.55
C TYR A 615 -27.64 18.69 -10.24
N GLY A 616 -27.12 19.74 -10.89
CA GLY A 616 -25.75 20.21 -10.69
C GLY A 616 -25.51 20.77 -9.29
N ARG A 617 -26.50 21.44 -8.70
CA ARG A 617 -26.40 22.01 -7.34
C ARG A 617 -26.47 20.95 -6.25
N LEU A 618 -27.32 19.94 -6.40
CA LEU A 618 -27.34 18.80 -5.47
C LEU A 618 -26.03 18.01 -5.54
N ALA A 619 -25.51 17.79 -6.75
CA ALA A 619 -24.20 17.19 -6.93
C ALA A 619 -23.09 18.03 -6.26
N ALA A 620 -23.07 19.35 -6.47
CA ALA A 620 -22.09 20.22 -5.82
C ALA A 620 -22.14 20.10 -4.29
N LEU A 621 -23.34 20.10 -3.69
CA LEU A 621 -23.52 19.90 -2.25
C LEU A 621 -22.99 18.54 -1.77
N GLY A 622 -23.13 17.49 -2.58
CA GLY A 622 -22.56 16.17 -2.28
C GLY A 622 -21.03 16.16 -2.33
N SER A 623 -20.43 16.96 -3.21
CA SER A 623 -18.97 17.10 -3.30
C SER A 623 -18.37 17.63 -2.00
N ASP A 624 -18.95 18.70 -1.43
CA ASP A 624 -18.41 19.38 -0.25
C ASP A 624 -18.11 18.40 0.89
N LEU A 625 -19.02 17.46 1.12
CA LEU A 625 -18.91 16.47 2.19
C LEU A 625 -18.09 15.25 1.78
N THR A 626 -18.25 14.77 0.54
CA THR A 626 -17.53 13.56 0.10
C THR A 626 -16.05 13.78 -0.15
N ARG A 627 -15.63 15.05 -0.34
CA ARG A 627 -14.24 15.43 -0.58
C ARG A 627 -13.57 16.11 0.61
N PHE A 628 -14.24 17.04 1.28
CA PHE A 628 -13.64 17.87 2.35
C PHE A 628 -14.38 17.79 3.69
N GLY A 629 -15.23 16.77 3.89
CA GLY A 629 -15.96 16.60 5.13
C GLY A 629 -15.15 16.01 6.28
N ALA A 630 -14.02 15.35 6.03
CA ALA A 630 -13.12 14.74 7.03
C ALA A 630 -13.83 14.11 8.25
N ASP A 631 -14.90 13.34 8.00
CA ASP A 631 -15.73 12.68 9.02
C ASP A 631 -16.53 13.59 9.98
N PHE A 632 -16.63 14.90 9.70
CA PHE A 632 -17.50 15.83 10.42
C PHE A 632 -18.96 15.76 9.97
N LYS A 633 -19.89 16.08 10.87
CA LYS A 633 -21.31 16.23 10.55
C LYS A 633 -21.52 17.34 9.52
N PRO A 634 -22.62 17.30 8.74
CA PRO A 634 -22.96 18.39 7.84
C PRO A 634 -23.12 19.71 8.59
N THR A 635 -22.70 20.81 7.95
CA THR A 635 -22.92 22.14 8.48
C THR A 635 -24.40 22.52 8.41
N ASN A 636 -24.82 23.49 9.22
CA ASN A 636 -26.19 23.97 9.19
C ASN A 636 -26.56 24.51 7.81
N GLN A 637 -25.63 25.23 7.15
CA GLN A 637 -25.85 25.78 5.81
C GLN A 637 -25.97 24.70 4.73
N GLN A 638 -25.23 23.60 4.84
CA GLN A 638 -25.41 22.45 3.93
C GLN A 638 -26.81 21.86 4.05
N ILE A 639 -27.33 21.75 5.28
CA ILE A 639 -28.70 21.27 5.54
C ILE A 639 -29.74 22.28 5.02
N GLU A 640 -29.53 23.59 5.19
CA GLU A 640 -30.41 24.63 4.68
C GLU A 640 -30.45 24.66 3.15
N VAL A 641 -29.30 24.59 2.49
CA VAL A 641 -29.20 24.52 1.02
C VAL A 641 -29.91 23.27 0.50
N TYR A 642 -29.71 22.12 1.14
CA TYR A 642 -30.44 20.89 0.78
C TYR A 642 -31.95 21.12 0.81
N LYS A 643 -32.51 21.68 1.90
CA LYS A 643 -33.95 21.99 2.00
C LYS A 643 -34.44 22.92 0.89
N VAL A 644 -33.65 23.93 0.52
CA VAL A 644 -34.00 24.84 -0.59
C VAL A 644 -34.04 24.09 -1.92
N LEU A 645 -33.07 23.22 -2.18
CA LEU A 645 -33.01 22.46 -3.43
C LEU A 645 -34.11 21.40 -3.52
N THR A 646 -34.39 20.68 -2.44
CA THR A 646 -35.49 19.70 -2.37
C THR A 646 -36.84 20.38 -2.60
N LYS A 647 -37.08 21.56 -1.98
CA LYS A 647 -38.32 22.31 -2.23
C LYS A 647 -38.49 22.67 -3.71
N ARG A 648 -37.42 23.07 -4.39
CA ARG A 648 -37.46 23.38 -5.84
C ARG A 648 -37.73 22.13 -6.68
N LEU A 649 -37.18 20.99 -6.29
CA LEU A 649 -37.47 19.71 -6.95
C LEU A 649 -38.94 19.32 -6.77
N ASP A 650 -39.48 19.44 -5.56
CA ASP A 650 -40.89 19.17 -5.27
C ASP A 650 -41.83 20.04 -6.11
N GLU A 651 -41.49 21.31 -6.31
CA GLU A 651 -42.22 22.22 -7.18
C GLU A 651 -42.24 21.71 -8.64
N GLN A 652 -41.09 21.29 -9.18
CA GLN A 652 -41.03 20.74 -10.54
C GLN A 652 -41.77 19.40 -10.67
N GLN A 653 -41.69 18.54 -9.65
CA GLN A 653 -42.44 17.28 -9.62
C GLN A 653 -43.95 17.53 -9.62
N ARG A 654 -44.43 18.54 -8.88
CA ARG A 654 -45.83 18.96 -8.90
C ARG A 654 -46.24 19.52 -10.25
N SER A 655 -45.45 20.42 -10.84
CA SER A 655 -45.70 20.96 -12.18
C SER A 655 -45.80 19.85 -13.22
N PHE A 656 -44.90 18.87 -13.16
CA PHE A 656 -44.95 17.69 -14.02
C PHE A 656 -46.22 16.87 -13.79
N ASN A 657 -46.58 16.59 -12.53
CA ASN A 657 -47.78 15.82 -12.21
C ASN A 657 -49.07 16.53 -12.63
N ILE A 658 -49.13 17.86 -12.53
CA ILE A 658 -50.24 18.66 -13.04
C ILE A 658 -50.29 18.59 -14.57
N LEU A 659 -49.15 18.76 -15.24
CA LEU A 659 -49.04 18.66 -16.69
C LEU A 659 -49.48 17.28 -17.22
N MET A 660 -49.14 16.21 -16.50
CA MET A 660 -49.54 14.85 -16.86
C MET A 660 -51.02 14.55 -16.60
N LYS A 661 -51.70 15.36 -15.76
CA LYS A 661 -53.14 15.30 -15.52
C LYS A 661 -53.94 16.28 -16.37
N ASP A 662 -53.25 17.22 -17.02
CA ASP A 662 -53.87 18.15 -17.96
C ASP A 662 -54.43 17.34 -19.14
N ASP A 663 -55.62 17.72 -19.60
CA ASP A 663 -56.46 17.01 -20.58
C ASP A 663 -55.78 16.86 -21.96
N TYR A 664 -54.51 17.23 -22.12
CA TYR A 664 -53.73 16.97 -23.32
C TYR A 664 -53.76 15.49 -23.75
N TRP A 665 -53.68 14.55 -22.80
CA TRP A 665 -53.72 13.11 -23.10
C TRP A 665 -55.14 12.57 -23.38
N ASP A 666 -56.16 13.19 -22.77
CA ASP A 666 -57.57 12.77 -22.89
C ASP A 666 -58.33 13.46 -24.04
N SER A 667 -57.91 14.66 -24.44
CA SER A 667 -58.61 15.49 -25.43
C SER A 667 -58.33 15.15 -26.90
N GLU A 668 -57.32 14.33 -27.19
CA GLU A 668 -57.05 13.81 -28.55
C GLU A 668 -57.54 12.36 -28.76
N LYS A 669 -57.80 11.57 -27.70
CA LYS A 669 -58.49 10.27 -27.84
C LYS A 669 -60.00 10.38 -28.03
N ASN A 670 -60.60 11.47 -27.54
CA ASN A 670 -62.06 11.69 -27.57
C ASN A 670 -62.52 12.68 -28.65
N LYS A 671 -61.64 13.04 -29.59
CA LYS A 671 -61.99 13.82 -30.78
C LYS A 671 -61.77 13.00 -32.06
N ASN A 672 -62.50 11.88 -32.15
CA ASN A 672 -62.84 11.25 -33.42
C ASN A 672 -64.24 11.67 -33.83
#